data_AF-A0AAE0MVF4-F1
#
_entry.id   AF-A0AAE0MVF4-F1
#
_cell.length_a   1.000
_cell.length_b   1.000
_cell.length_c   1.000
_cell.angle_alpha   90.00
_cell.angle_beta   90.00
_cell.angle_gamma   90.00
#
_symmetry.space_group_name_H-M   'P 1'
#
loop_
_entity.id
_entity.type
_entity.pdbx_description
1 polymer ?
#
loop_
_entity_poly.entity_id
_entity_poly.type
_entity_poly.pdbx_seq_one_letter_code
_entity_poly.pdbx_strand_id
1 'polypeptide(L)'
;MSDNQRGVLRDAPEAARINAPPPAYLDNCPKPSAAANKENVPTGTGSSPTDKAAFTPAVTPAVTPSQPAPNNRKRKAPVTPPNPRPLPTSDELEDIIIDTPLTDNCDQVRRKINRALDAGIITKTALAGELGVSVKSLSGFLREHGANKGQGYSSYPAAWEYFKKLEAVGYKIPNKTSAAKKQKTDSAAGAEAGSSSAQAAGASNSAGVDISDVYLDGEETDDVPVYETCDEMRRKIDAYVRKPGVTMAQFCRDIHAQFHSISRPANIHTSQLTRFRSMKGAKAGATSSVFYGAYVFFEKLRIKEKKPKSKHRQDMEEIWPEGFDRTDDGRKSYILNIMENTTQATSSNALQPSKPYKRKLVSVRKVMAKKKIEGHCTAVTVDNWTVVGQTSQMRRLKVGDLVVFMEIDSFIPKIDRFWELWPSMNDVFNGEQGLRVRSRTVAGTYSQGMIFPLINFPEIILPYQGRIEKVGEDKATEELLSYSFADVLGIKKWQYPTHERPVTGIIGELSALIQKPGNFRIQDIGDYVFNTHTVKNMIYQVTEKLDGISMHVYKVSNKSPDLLTYFPALKPSADGAPIPPTMQTPRGRVGVCNRDHEFFDDGKNIYWETAKASGILDKIHEIPYRNIAIQGELVGSHIQGNTMQCPEGKHEFVVFGIWDMDARDYLATKSVELLCKTLDIAHVPVLGYGPVTKYGKSVEELLAYADALGPGKFGEKGNLLWQN
;
A
#
# COMPACT_ATOMS: atom_id res chain seq x y z
N MET A 1 -22.41 -52.53 -28.04
CA MET A 1 -23.55 -53.45 -28.16
C MET A 1 -23.81 -54.07 -26.79
N SER A 2 -25.08 -54.03 -26.37
CA SER A 2 -25.74 -54.63 -25.18
C SER A 2 -25.18 -54.30 -23.79
N ASP A 3 -25.81 -53.45 -22.97
CA ASP A 3 -27.10 -53.55 -22.23
C ASP A 3 -27.16 -54.63 -21.13
N ASN A 4 -27.25 -54.20 -19.86
CA ASN A 4 -28.35 -54.40 -18.89
C ASN A 4 -27.84 -54.15 -17.46
N GLN A 5 -28.27 -53.09 -16.78
CA GLN A 5 -29.51 -52.90 -15.99
C GLN A 5 -29.44 -53.36 -14.51
N ARG A 6 -29.44 -52.34 -13.64
CA ARG A 6 -30.22 -52.11 -12.40
C ARG A 6 -30.43 -53.26 -11.39
N GLY A 7 -30.03 -52.98 -10.14
CA GLY A 7 -30.60 -53.53 -8.91
C GLY A 7 -30.57 -52.48 -7.80
N VAL A 8 -31.67 -52.33 -7.09
CA VAL A 8 -32.08 -51.19 -6.24
C VAL A 8 -31.78 -51.42 -4.75
N LEU A 9 -31.49 -50.30 -4.07
CA LEU A 9 -31.52 -49.93 -2.63
C LEU A 9 -31.97 -50.95 -1.56
N ARG A 10 -31.25 -50.93 -0.42
CA ARG A 10 -31.83 -50.96 0.94
C ARG A 10 -30.89 -50.32 1.97
N ASP A 11 -31.54 -49.68 2.94
CA ASP A 11 -31.06 -48.64 3.87
C ASP A 11 -30.07 -49.08 4.96
N ALA A 12 -29.32 -48.09 5.48
CA ALA A 12 -28.65 -48.13 6.78
C ALA A 12 -28.85 -46.78 7.51
N PRO A 13 -28.89 -46.78 8.86
CA PRO A 13 -29.69 -45.84 9.63
C PRO A 13 -28.98 -44.53 10.01
N GLU A 14 -29.83 -43.53 10.24
CA GLU A 14 -29.54 -42.19 10.72
C GLU A 14 -29.29 -42.15 12.23
N ALA A 15 -28.16 -41.58 12.67
CA ALA A 15 -28.01 -41.02 14.00
C ALA A 15 -26.94 -39.90 14.05
N ALA A 16 -27.39 -38.74 14.54
CA ALA A 16 -26.66 -37.64 15.16
C ALA A 16 -25.86 -36.65 14.27
N ARG A 17 -26.63 -35.72 13.70
CA ARG A 17 -26.24 -34.32 13.39
C ARG A 17 -26.10 -33.52 14.69
N ILE A 18 -25.09 -32.66 14.82
CA ILE A 18 -25.21 -31.37 15.54
C ILE A 18 -24.35 -30.31 14.82
N ASN A 19 -24.94 -29.11 14.65
CA ASN A 19 -24.43 -27.84 14.10
C ASN A 19 -24.73 -27.54 12.63
N ALA A 20 -25.99 -27.17 12.36
CA ALA A 20 -26.40 -26.44 11.15
C ALA A 20 -26.47 -24.92 11.43
N PRO A 21 -26.06 -24.04 10.50
CA PRO A 21 -26.34 -22.61 10.55
C PRO A 21 -27.76 -22.27 10.03
N PRO A 22 -28.33 -21.11 10.39
CA PRO A 22 -29.77 -20.81 10.23
C PRO A 22 -30.19 -20.47 8.79
N PRO A 23 -31.44 -20.77 8.37
CA PRO A 23 -31.96 -20.42 7.06
C PRO A 23 -32.76 -19.11 7.10
N ALA A 24 -32.43 -18.16 6.22
CA ALA A 24 -33.36 -17.19 5.63
C ALA A 24 -32.60 -16.36 4.58
N TYR A 25 -32.88 -16.58 3.29
CA TYR A 25 -32.97 -15.58 2.22
C TYR A 25 -33.07 -16.30 0.87
N LEU A 26 -34.27 -16.77 0.53
CA LEU A 26 -34.67 -17.04 -0.85
C LEU A 26 -36.08 -16.53 -0.99
N ASP A 27 -36.21 -15.29 -1.46
CA ASP A 27 -37.37 -14.85 -2.23
C ASP A 27 -36.99 -13.62 -3.05
N ASN A 28 -37.55 -13.59 -4.26
CA ASN A 28 -37.53 -12.54 -5.28
C ASN A 28 -36.46 -12.66 -6.38
N CYS A 29 -36.76 -13.54 -7.35
CA CYS A 29 -36.47 -13.30 -8.77
C CYS A 29 -37.76 -13.50 -9.57
N PRO A 30 -38.21 -12.52 -10.38
CA PRO A 30 -39.38 -12.68 -11.24
C PRO A 30 -39.00 -13.37 -12.57
N LYS A 31 -39.89 -14.24 -13.07
CA LYS A 31 -39.81 -14.83 -14.42
C LYS A 31 -40.79 -14.12 -15.39
N PRO A 32 -40.54 -14.15 -16.72
CA PRO A 32 -41.20 -13.31 -17.72
C PRO A 32 -42.28 -14.03 -18.54
N SER A 33 -43.27 -13.29 -19.07
CA SER A 33 -43.91 -13.50 -20.39
C SER A 33 -44.77 -12.25 -20.71
N ALA A 34 -44.55 -11.59 -21.85
CA ALA A 34 -45.19 -11.76 -23.17
C ALA A 34 -46.49 -10.94 -23.36
N ALA A 35 -46.58 -10.33 -24.54
CA ALA A 35 -47.44 -9.21 -24.94
C ALA A 35 -48.93 -9.55 -25.18
N ALA A 36 -49.81 -8.53 -25.07
CA ALA A 36 -50.88 -8.24 -26.03
C ALA A 36 -51.58 -6.88 -25.75
N ASN A 37 -51.87 -6.16 -26.83
CA ASN A 37 -52.58 -4.88 -26.94
C ASN A 37 -54.02 -4.86 -26.37
N LYS A 38 -54.48 -3.68 -25.92
CA LYS A 38 -55.61 -2.93 -26.55
C LYS A 38 -55.95 -1.61 -25.85
N GLU A 39 -56.40 -0.68 -26.68
CA GLU A 39 -56.85 0.70 -26.42
C GLU A 39 -58.06 0.80 -25.47
N ASN A 40 -58.14 1.87 -24.67
CA ASN A 40 -59.10 2.97 -24.89
C ASN A 40 -59.15 3.99 -23.73
N VAL A 41 -59.05 5.27 -24.11
CA VAL A 41 -59.47 6.52 -23.44
C VAL A 41 -61.04 6.55 -23.54
N PRO A 42 -61.86 7.20 -22.65
CA PRO A 42 -61.76 8.65 -22.41
C PRO A 42 -62.32 9.29 -21.11
N THR A 43 -61.90 10.57 -20.92
CA THR A 43 -62.64 11.75 -20.37
C THR A 43 -63.14 11.72 -18.91
N GLY A 44 -63.12 12.79 -18.10
CA GLY A 44 -62.81 14.21 -18.33
C GLY A 44 -63.15 15.06 -17.09
N THR A 45 -62.48 16.23 -17.02
CA THR A 45 -62.98 17.56 -16.59
C THR A 45 -63.39 17.91 -15.15
N GLY A 46 -62.93 19.10 -14.70
CA GLY A 46 -63.57 20.00 -13.74
C GLY A 46 -62.71 20.36 -12.51
N SER A 47 -61.84 21.38 -12.54
CA SER A 47 -62.11 22.82 -12.25
C SER A 47 -62.03 23.21 -10.76
N SER A 48 -61.14 24.19 -10.49
CA SER A 48 -60.78 24.94 -9.26
C SER A 48 -61.90 25.93 -8.82
N PRO A 49 -61.73 26.96 -7.92
CA PRO A 49 -60.63 27.39 -7.02
C PRO A 49 -61.08 27.96 -5.64
N THR A 50 -60.14 28.44 -4.80
CA THR A 50 -60.15 29.75 -4.06
C THR A 50 -59.14 29.74 -2.89
N ASP A 51 -58.69 30.86 -2.30
CA ASP A 51 -57.94 32.03 -2.77
C ASP A 51 -57.33 32.66 -1.48
N LYS A 52 -56.09 33.18 -1.57
CA LYS A 52 -55.48 34.36 -0.88
C LYS A 52 -55.68 34.65 0.63
N ALA A 53 -54.57 34.97 1.33
CA ALA A 53 -54.10 36.34 1.64
C ALA A 53 -53.29 36.45 2.96
N ALA A 54 -52.27 37.31 2.93
CA ALA A 54 -51.35 37.70 4.01
C ALA A 54 -51.97 38.72 4.99
N PHE A 55 -51.33 38.94 6.17
CA PHE A 55 -50.99 40.27 6.74
C PHE A 55 -50.23 40.15 8.08
N THR A 56 -49.17 40.96 8.23
CA THR A 56 -48.50 41.33 9.50
C THR A 56 -49.30 42.45 10.21
N PRO A 57 -48.99 42.78 11.49
CA PRO A 57 -48.28 44.06 11.72
C PRO A 57 -47.34 44.08 12.96
N ALA A 58 -46.53 45.13 13.05
CA ALA A 58 -45.68 45.52 14.18
C ALA A 58 -46.19 46.82 14.85
N VAL A 59 -45.81 47.08 16.13
CA VAL A 59 -45.43 48.39 16.77
C VAL A 59 -45.36 48.25 18.32
N THR A 60 -44.34 48.87 18.94
CA THR A 60 -43.91 49.03 20.38
C THR A 60 -44.48 50.32 21.04
N PRO A 61 -44.06 50.89 22.23
CA PRO A 61 -43.39 50.46 23.51
C PRO A 61 -43.98 51.07 24.86
N ALA A 62 -43.51 50.67 26.07
CA ALA A 62 -43.32 51.46 27.36
C ALA A 62 -43.08 50.54 28.61
N VAL A 63 -41.98 50.57 29.42
CA VAL A 63 -41.50 51.39 30.59
C VAL A 63 -41.93 50.94 32.04
N THR A 64 -40.96 50.27 32.75
CA THR A 64 -40.48 50.22 34.20
C THR A 64 -41.42 50.21 35.46
N PRO A 65 -41.02 49.74 36.70
CA PRO A 65 -39.83 50.11 37.53
C PRO A 65 -39.13 48.97 38.35
N SER A 66 -38.29 49.33 39.34
CA SER A 66 -36.96 48.81 39.73
C SER A 66 -36.74 48.28 41.19
N GLN A 67 -35.76 47.33 41.34
CA GLN A 67 -34.76 46.96 42.40
C GLN A 67 -34.89 47.25 43.94
N PRO A 68 -34.11 46.55 44.82
CA PRO A 68 -32.77 47.04 45.28
C PRO A 68 -31.63 45.99 45.52
N ALA A 69 -30.38 46.49 45.53
CA ALA A 69 -29.06 45.82 45.71
C ALA A 69 -28.57 45.78 47.19
N PRO A 70 -27.34 45.30 47.58
CA PRO A 70 -26.04 45.98 47.31
C PRO A 70 -24.84 44.98 47.16
N ASN A 71 -23.56 45.28 46.90
CA ASN A 71 -22.67 46.37 47.30
C ASN A 71 -21.41 46.37 46.40
N ASN A 72 -20.95 47.55 45.97
CA ASN A 72 -19.73 47.72 45.18
C ASN A 72 -18.86 48.81 45.83
N ARG A 73 -17.59 48.52 46.16
CA ARG A 73 -16.57 49.54 46.48
C ARG A 73 -15.34 49.33 45.60
N LYS A 74 -15.08 50.37 44.81
CA LYS A 74 -14.06 50.54 43.77
C LYS A 74 -12.61 50.31 44.26
N ARG A 75 -11.80 49.67 43.40
CA ARG A 75 -10.40 50.07 43.14
C ARG A 75 -10.16 50.08 41.63
N LYS A 76 -9.69 51.23 41.11
CA LYS A 76 -9.26 51.43 39.72
C LYS A 76 -8.00 50.61 39.47
N ALA A 77 -7.98 49.84 38.38
CA ALA A 77 -6.81 49.17 37.81
C ALA A 77 -6.76 49.47 36.29
N PRO A 78 -5.59 49.39 35.65
CA PRO A 78 -5.19 50.25 34.54
C PRO A 78 -5.83 49.84 33.20
N VAL A 79 -5.81 50.78 32.26
CA VAL A 79 -6.24 50.61 30.86
C VAL A 79 -5.65 49.31 30.30
N THR A 80 -6.51 48.33 30.06
CA THR A 80 -6.18 47.07 29.41
C THR A 80 -5.70 47.37 27.99
N PRO A 81 -4.54 46.83 27.55
CA PRO A 81 -4.14 46.92 26.14
C PRO A 81 -5.19 46.20 25.26
N PRO A 82 -5.33 46.57 23.99
CA PRO A 82 -6.38 46.03 23.12
C PRO A 82 -6.26 44.50 23.06
N ASN A 83 -7.39 43.80 23.20
CA ASN A 83 -7.47 42.34 23.05
C ASN A 83 -6.80 41.90 21.73
N PRO A 84 -6.11 40.75 21.71
CA PRO A 84 -5.72 40.13 20.45
C PRO A 84 -6.97 39.97 19.58
N ARG A 85 -6.87 40.31 18.29
CA ARG A 85 -7.96 40.14 17.33
C ARG A 85 -8.54 38.71 17.48
N PRO A 86 -9.87 38.54 17.63
CA PRO A 86 -10.48 37.21 17.69
C PRO A 86 -10.02 36.34 16.51
N LEU A 87 -9.84 35.04 16.74
CA LEU A 87 -9.57 34.10 15.65
C LEU A 87 -10.75 34.19 14.66
N PRO A 88 -10.47 34.27 13.34
CA PRO A 88 -11.51 34.10 12.32
C PRO A 88 -12.26 32.79 12.56
N THR A 89 -13.58 32.85 12.51
CA THR A 89 -14.44 31.65 12.64
C THR A 89 -14.26 30.77 11.41
N SER A 90 -14.59 29.47 11.52
CA SER A 90 -14.59 28.54 10.38
C SER A 90 -15.32 29.14 9.17
N ASP A 91 -16.48 29.76 9.39
CA ASP A 91 -17.31 30.43 8.39
C ASP A 91 -16.57 31.56 7.63
N GLU A 92 -15.66 32.30 8.31
CA GLU A 92 -14.84 33.35 7.68
C GLU A 92 -13.66 32.79 6.86
N LEU A 93 -13.36 31.49 7.01
CA LEU A 93 -12.25 30.79 6.37
C LEU A 93 -12.72 29.77 5.31
N GLU A 94 -14.03 29.61 5.09
CA GLU A 94 -14.61 28.64 4.15
C GLU A 94 -14.19 28.91 2.69
N ASP A 95 -14.12 30.19 2.29
CA ASP A 95 -13.79 30.60 0.92
C ASP A 95 -12.28 30.49 0.59
N ILE A 96 -11.45 30.09 1.55
CA ILE A 96 -9.99 30.06 1.41
C ILE A 96 -9.55 28.65 1.05
N ILE A 97 -9.20 28.46 -0.22
CA ILE A 97 -8.68 27.19 -0.73
C ILE A 97 -7.18 27.11 -0.44
N ILE A 98 -6.78 26.13 0.38
CA ILE A 98 -5.37 25.79 0.59
C ILE A 98 -4.97 24.73 -0.44
N ASP A 99 -4.33 25.17 -1.52
CA ASP A 99 -3.83 24.33 -2.62
C ASP A 99 -2.48 23.64 -2.30
N THR A 100 -2.06 23.71 -1.04
CA THR A 100 -0.82 23.04 -0.60
C THR A 100 -1.19 21.67 -0.03
N PRO A 101 -0.43 20.60 -0.30
CA PRO A 101 -0.61 19.35 0.41
C PRO A 101 -0.23 19.49 1.89
N LEU A 102 -0.68 18.55 2.73
CA LEU A 102 -0.34 18.45 4.14
C LEU A 102 1.18 18.38 4.34
N THR A 103 1.78 19.54 4.64
CA THR A 103 3.24 19.74 4.70
C THR A 103 3.80 19.58 6.11
N ASP A 104 2.96 19.80 7.12
CA ASP A 104 3.37 19.69 8.52
C ASP A 104 3.06 18.28 9.04
N ASN A 105 4.04 17.65 9.66
CA ASN A 105 3.89 16.39 10.35
C ASN A 105 3.07 16.53 11.65
N CYS A 106 2.68 15.42 12.29
CA CYS A 106 1.82 15.45 13.48
C CYS A 106 2.42 16.25 14.65
N ASP A 107 3.73 16.21 14.86
CA ASP A 107 4.40 17.01 15.90
C ASP A 107 4.35 18.52 15.59
N GLN A 108 4.44 18.90 14.31
CA GLN A 108 4.33 20.29 13.87
C GLN A 108 2.90 20.82 14.08
N VAL A 109 1.87 20.03 13.72
CA VAL A 109 0.46 20.40 13.92
C VAL A 109 0.11 20.49 15.41
N ARG A 110 0.57 19.54 16.23
CA ARG A 110 0.39 19.60 17.70
C ARG A 110 1.01 20.85 18.32
N ARG A 111 2.19 21.28 17.84
CA ARG A 111 2.82 22.53 18.30
C ARG A 111 2.00 23.77 17.95
N LYS A 112 1.34 23.81 16.79
CA LYS A 112 0.44 24.91 16.40
C LYS A 112 -0.80 24.96 17.29
N ILE A 113 -1.43 23.80 17.53
CA ILE A 113 -2.57 23.68 18.46
C ILE A 113 -2.20 24.16 19.86
N ASN A 114 -1.12 23.61 20.44
CA ASN A 114 -0.69 23.99 21.80
C ASN A 114 -0.33 25.47 21.89
N ARG A 115 0.25 26.06 20.83
CA ARG A 115 0.53 27.51 20.81
C ARG A 115 -0.75 28.36 20.85
N ALA A 116 -1.81 27.96 20.14
CA ALA A 116 -3.09 28.67 20.15
C ALA A 116 -3.79 28.57 21.52
N LEU A 117 -3.72 27.39 22.15
CA LEU A 117 -4.25 27.15 23.49
C LEU A 117 -3.46 27.90 24.57
N ASP A 118 -2.13 27.84 24.52
CA ASP A 118 -1.23 28.51 25.47
C ASP A 118 -1.29 30.04 25.37
N ALA A 119 -1.59 30.57 24.18
CA ALA A 119 -1.83 31.99 23.96
C ALA A 119 -3.20 32.46 24.46
N GLY A 120 -4.09 31.53 24.87
CA GLY A 120 -5.41 31.84 25.42
C GLY A 120 -6.41 32.41 24.41
N ILE A 121 -6.16 32.24 23.10
CA ILE A 121 -6.97 32.85 22.03
C ILE A 121 -8.19 31.98 21.70
N ILE A 122 -8.08 30.66 21.92
CA ILE A 122 -9.19 29.72 21.77
C ILE A 122 -9.12 28.66 22.87
N THR A 123 -10.28 28.23 23.37
CA THR A 123 -10.33 27.10 24.31
C THR A 123 -10.28 25.79 23.54
N LYS A 124 -9.86 24.71 24.20
CA LYS A 124 -9.79 23.38 23.57
C LYS A 124 -11.16 22.89 23.05
N THR A 125 -12.24 23.22 23.75
CA THR A 125 -13.61 22.88 23.34
C THR A 125 -14.05 23.69 22.13
N ALA A 126 -13.78 25.00 22.12
CA ALA A 126 -14.08 25.87 20.99
C ALA A 126 -13.28 25.45 19.74
N LEU A 127 -11.98 25.15 19.90
CA LEU A 127 -11.14 24.68 18.80
C LEU A 127 -11.65 23.36 18.22
N ALA A 128 -12.10 22.41 19.04
CA ALA A 128 -12.70 21.18 18.53
C ALA A 128 -13.94 21.46 17.65
N GLY A 129 -14.75 22.46 18.04
CA GLY A 129 -15.88 22.95 17.25
C GLY A 129 -15.47 23.55 15.90
N GLU A 130 -14.52 24.49 15.90
CA GLU A 130 -13.99 25.12 14.68
C GLU A 130 -13.36 24.11 13.71
N LEU A 131 -12.75 23.05 14.24
CA LEU A 131 -12.15 21.98 13.44
C LEU A 131 -13.16 20.93 12.95
N GLY A 132 -14.42 20.97 13.41
CA GLY A 132 -15.42 19.95 13.10
C GLY A 132 -15.09 18.56 13.65
N VAL A 133 -14.30 18.46 14.73
CA VAL A 133 -13.87 17.19 15.32
C VAL A 133 -14.33 17.02 16.76
N SER A 134 -14.46 15.77 17.22
CA SER A 134 -14.80 15.53 18.63
C SER A 134 -13.66 15.94 19.57
N VAL A 135 -14.01 16.47 20.75
CA VAL A 135 -13.05 16.82 21.82
C VAL A 135 -12.20 15.59 22.22
N LYS A 136 -12.77 14.38 22.10
CA LYS A 136 -12.07 13.10 22.33
C LYS A 136 -10.99 12.84 21.28
N SER A 137 -11.27 13.09 19.99
CA SER A 137 -10.30 12.99 18.90
C SER A 137 -9.15 13.99 19.12
N LEU A 138 -9.47 15.25 19.44
CA LEU A 138 -8.47 16.29 19.66
C LEU A 138 -7.59 16.00 20.88
N SER A 139 -8.20 15.52 21.97
CA SER A 139 -7.48 15.12 23.17
C SER A 139 -6.59 13.89 22.96
N GLY A 140 -7.07 12.91 22.19
CA GLY A 140 -6.31 11.72 21.83
C GLY A 140 -5.10 12.07 20.97
N PHE A 141 -5.31 12.91 19.95
CA PHE A 141 -4.25 13.40 19.09
C PHE A 141 -3.15 14.12 19.87
N LEU A 142 -3.52 15.05 20.77
CA LEU A 142 -2.57 15.83 21.58
C LEU A 142 -1.73 15.00 22.57
N ARG A 143 -2.16 13.77 22.91
CA ARG A 143 -1.44 12.86 23.82
C ARG A 143 -0.37 12.02 23.11
N GLU A 144 -0.41 11.92 21.78
CA GLU A 144 0.59 11.18 21.01
C GLU A 144 1.92 11.95 20.91
N HIS A 145 3.02 11.23 20.67
CA HIS A 145 4.37 11.80 20.53
C HIS A 145 5.14 11.20 19.34
N GLY A 146 5.73 12.04 18.48
CA GLY A 146 6.52 11.64 17.32
C GLY A 146 5.93 12.11 15.98
N ALA A 147 6.79 12.34 14.99
CA ALA A 147 6.46 13.04 13.75
C ALA A 147 5.26 12.45 12.99
N ASN A 148 5.06 11.14 13.05
CA ASN A 148 3.97 10.43 12.38
C ASN A 148 2.96 9.80 13.36
N LYS A 149 3.14 10.00 14.67
CA LYS A 149 2.23 9.46 15.68
C LYS A 149 1.05 10.41 15.85
N GLY A 150 -0.15 9.90 15.54
CA GLY A 150 -1.39 10.64 15.54
C GLY A 150 -2.02 10.87 14.14
N GLN A 151 -1.44 10.34 13.06
CA GLN A 151 -1.94 10.53 11.69
C GLN A 151 -3.37 10.00 11.46
N GLY A 152 -3.78 8.96 12.20
CA GLY A 152 -5.12 8.38 12.13
C GLY A 152 -6.21 9.16 12.88
N TYR A 153 -5.86 10.26 13.58
CA TYR A 153 -6.87 11.11 14.21
C TYR A 153 -7.39 12.14 13.21
N SER A 154 -8.71 12.27 13.09
CA SER A 154 -9.35 13.30 12.26
C SER A 154 -8.91 14.73 12.62
N SER A 155 -8.45 14.94 13.87
CA SER A 155 -7.93 16.22 14.35
C SER A 155 -6.64 16.65 13.67
N TYR A 156 -5.89 15.74 13.06
CA TYR A 156 -4.61 16.03 12.41
C TYR A 156 -4.77 16.84 11.11
N PRO A 157 -5.44 16.32 10.05
CA PRO A 157 -5.62 17.08 8.82
C PRO A 157 -6.50 18.32 9.03
N ALA A 158 -7.55 18.24 9.84
CA ALA A 158 -8.44 19.36 10.13
C ALA A 158 -7.71 20.53 10.80
N ALA A 159 -6.88 20.26 11.83
CA ALA A 159 -6.10 21.30 12.48
C ALA A 159 -5.06 21.91 11.56
N TRP A 160 -4.40 21.10 10.73
CA TRP A 160 -3.42 21.63 9.77
C TRP A 160 -4.05 22.60 8.78
N GLU A 161 -5.18 22.21 8.18
CA GLU A 161 -5.90 23.03 7.22
C GLU A 161 -6.37 24.34 7.85
N TYR A 162 -6.98 24.28 9.04
CA TYR A 162 -7.40 25.45 9.80
C TYR A 162 -6.24 26.43 10.06
N PHE A 163 -5.09 25.95 10.54
CA PHE A 163 -3.94 26.82 10.78
C PHE A 163 -3.29 27.33 9.49
N LYS A 164 -3.42 26.61 8.37
CA LYS A 164 -2.96 27.09 7.06
C LYS A 164 -3.87 28.17 6.49
N LYS A 165 -5.19 28.04 6.66
CA LYS A 165 -6.18 29.08 6.35
C LYS A 165 -5.89 30.35 7.15
N LEU A 166 -5.58 30.22 8.44
CA LEU A 166 -5.15 31.33 9.29
C LEU A 166 -3.85 32.00 8.81
N GLU A 167 -2.86 31.20 8.40
CA GLU A 167 -1.62 31.73 7.81
C GLU A 167 -1.89 32.48 6.50
N ALA A 168 -2.81 31.98 5.66
CA ALA A 168 -3.17 32.57 4.37
C ALA A 168 -3.89 33.93 4.50
N VAL A 169 -4.73 34.12 5.53
CA VAL A 169 -5.30 35.44 5.86
C VAL A 169 -4.33 36.37 6.61
N GLY A 170 -3.08 35.93 6.80
CA GLY A 170 -2.06 36.69 7.51
C GLY A 170 -2.26 36.77 9.02
N TYR A 171 -3.09 35.89 9.61
CA TYR A 171 -3.29 35.84 11.05
C TYR A 171 -2.11 35.18 11.74
N LYS A 172 -1.35 35.95 12.52
CA LYS A 172 -0.17 35.45 13.25
C LYS A 172 -0.54 35.11 14.69
N ILE A 173 -0.42 33.83 15.05
CA ILE A 173 -0.58 33.37 16.43
C ILE A 173 0.57 33.95 17.28
N PRO A 174 0.28 34.78 18.31
CA PRO A 174 1.26 35.32 19.23
C PRO A 174 2.13 34.23 19.86
N ASN A 175 3.45 34.45 19.88
CA ASN A 175 4.36 33.66 20.70
C ASN A 175 4.36 34.22 22.13
N LYS A 176 4.52 33.34 23.13
CA LYS A 176 4.48 33.64 24.57
C LYS A 176 5.44 34.76 25.06
N THR A 177 6.29 35.31 24.19
CA THR A 177 7.24 36.38 24.51
C THR A 177 6.73 37.82 24.27
N SER A 178 5.62 38.04 23.56
CA SER A 178 5.14 39.42 23.29
C SER A 178 4.22 40.02 24.36
N ALA A 179 3.78 39.24 25.35
CA ALA A 179 2.99 39.74 26.48
C ALA A 179 3.83 40.04 27.75
N ALA A 180 5.11 39.66 27.78
CA ALA A 180 5.94 39.72 29.00
C ALA A 180 7.14 40.68 28.95
N LYS A 181 7.30 41.49 27.88
CA LYS A 181 8.43 42.44 27.78
C LYS A 181 7.95 43.87 27.51
N LYS A 182 7.33 44.48 28.51
CA LYS A 182 7.22 45.94 28.60
C LYS A 182 7.48 46.40 30.03
N GLN A 183 8.76 46.37 30.42
CA GLN A 183 9.28 47.22 31.49
C GLN A 183 10.76 47.52 31.21
N LYS A 184 11.11 48.80 31.32
CA LYS A 184 12.37 49.51 30.99
C LYS A 184 12.57 49.84 29.49
N THR A 185 12.13 51.02 29.04
CA THR A 185 12.73 52.38 29.15
C THR A 185 13.93 52.59 28.24
N ASP A 186 13.69 53.44 27.24
CA ASP A 186 14.49 54.59 26.81
C ASP A 186 15.99 54.37 26.54
N SER A 187 16.38 54.45 25.27
CA SER A 187 16.92 55.69 24.68
C SER A 187 17.48 55.43 23.28
N ALA A 188 17.04 56.26 22.32
CA ALA A 188 17.75 56.84 21.16
C ALA A 188 18.66 55.95 20.29
N ALA A 189 18.81 56.10 18.98
CA ALA A 189 18.20 56.87 17.89
C ALA A 189 19.03 56.47 16.66
N GLY A 190 18.47 56.52 15.44
CA GLY A 190 19.27 56.71 14.22
C GLY A 190 19.12 55.69 13.08
N ALA A 191 18.43 56.14 12.03
CA ALA A 191 18.77 56.08 10.60
C ALA A 191 18.83 54.73 9.84
N GLU A 192 17.78 54.55 9.02
CA GLU A 192 17.74 54.39 7.54
C GLU A 192 18.60 53.34 6.77
N ALA A 193 17.82 52.58 6.00
CA ALA A 193 18.02 51.92 4.71
C ALA A 193 19.35 52.05 3.93
N GLY A 194 19.78 50.92 3.33
CA GLY A 194 20.71 50.93 2.21
C GLY A 194 21.05 49.52 1.71
N SER A 195 20.57 49.18 0.51
CA SER A 195 20.94 47.99 -0.25
C SER A 195 22.37 48.07 -0.80
N SER A 196 22.99 46.90 -0.98
CA SER A 196 23.86 46.49 -2.11
C SER A 196 25.23 45.90 -1.72
N SER A 197 25.63 45.01 -2.60
CA SER A 197 26.82 44.14 -2.71
C SER A 197 28.19 44.78 -2.44
N ALA A 198 29.09 44.01 -1.82
CA ALA A 198 30.37 43.53 -2.38
C ALA A 198 31.41 43.25 -1.27
N GLN A 199 32.32 42.32 -1.58
CA GLN A 199 33.35 41.74 -0.71
C GLN A 199 34.32 42.76 -0.08
N ALA A 200 34.68 42.53 1.18
CA ALA A 200 36.05 42.74 1.67
C ALA A 200 36.31 41.86 2.91
N ALA A 201 37.51 41.27 2.91
CA ALA A 201 38.02 40.34 3.89
C ALA A 201 38.22 40.95 5.29
N GLY A 202 38.13 40.11 6.34
CA GLY A 202 38.52 40.51 7.69
C GLY A 202 38.27 39.45 8.77
N ALA A 203 39.32 38.69 9.07
CA ALA A 203 39.60 38.01 10.34
C ALA A 203 38.71 36.83 10.78
N SER A 204 39.25 35.65 10.49
CA SER A 204 38.99 34.35 11.09
C SER A 204 38.97 34.36 12.63
N ASN A 205 37.92 33.78 13.20
CA ASN A 205 38.02 33.02 14.45
C ASN A 205 37.55 31.59 14.17
N SER A 206 38.38 30.84 13.45
CA SER A 206 38.20 29.40 13.27
C SER A 206 39.22 28.67 14.12
N ALA A 207 38.77 28.03 15.20
CA ALA A 207 39.47 26.93 15.85
C ALA A 207 39.48 25.66 14.96
N GLY A 208 39.69 25.84 13.65
CA GLY A 208 39.83 24.75 12.69
C GLY A 208 41.27 24.30 12.69
N VAL A 209 41.51 23.01 12.89
CA VAL A 209 42.85 22.45 12.72
C VAL A 209 43.16 22.48 11.23
N ASP A 210 44.04 23.38 10.81
CA ASP A 210 44.49 23.42 9.43
C ASP A 210 45.22 22.12 9.11
N ILE A 211 44.78 21.38 8.11
CA ILE A 211 45.37 20.11 7.67
C ILE A 211 45.69 20.14 6.16
N SER A 212 45.68 21.32 5.57
CA SER A 212 45.82 21.54 4.12
C SER A 212 47.22 21.17 3.61
N ASP A 213 48.24 21.23 4.46
CA ASP A 213 49.64 20.91 4.12
C ASP A 213 49.94 19.40 4.05
N VAL A 214 48.97 18.54 4.35
CA VAL A 214 49.15 17.08 4.34
C VAL A 214 48.48 16.49 3.11
N TYR A 215 49.28 15.82 2.29
CA TYR A 215 48.85 15.10 1.09
C TYR A 215 48.71 13.59 1.38
N LEU A 216 47.61 13.00 0.92
CA LEU A 216 47.38 11.55 0.85
C LEU A 216 47.31 11.12 -0.62
N ASP A 217 47.84 9.94 -0.92
CA ASP A 217 47.78 9.36 -2.27
C ASP A 217 46.33 9.05 -2.68
N GLY A 218 45.91 9.54 -3.85
CA GLY A 218 44.54 9.42 -4.38
C GLY A 218 43.53 10.45 -3.84
N GLU A 219 43.98 11.54 -3.20
CA GLU A 219 43.07 12.58 -2.68
C GLU A 219 42.52 13.51 -3.76
N GLU A 220 43.20 13.62 -4.89
CA GLU A 220 42.80 14.40 -6.06
C GLU A 220 41.60 13.80 -6.81
N THR A 221 41.43 12.47 -6.73
CA THR A 221 40.28 11.75 -7.32
C THR A 221 39.23 11.31 -6.29
N ASP A 222 39.42 11.64 -5.02
CA ASP A 222 38.61 11.15 -3.88
C ASP A 222 38.67 9.62 -3.64
N ASP A 223 39.76 8.96 -4.09
CA ASP A 223 39.96 7.51 -4.07
C ASP A 223 40.95 7.02 -3.01
N VAL A 224 41.36 7.87 -2.06
CA VAL A 224 42.23 7.48 -0.92
C VAL A 224 41.74 6.17 -0.28
N PRO A 225 42.56 5.10 -0.23
CA PRO A 225 42.19 3.84 0.37
C PRO A 225 41.88 3.98 1.87
N VAL A 226 40.72 3.46 2.29
CA VAL A 226 40.21 3.56 3.66
C VAL A 226 40.54 2.29 4.44
N TYR A 227 41.15 2.35 5.61
CA TYR A 227 41.45 1.12 6.39
C TYR A 227 40.90 1.19 7.81
N GLU A 228 39.74 1.81 7.97
CA GLU A 228 38.98 1.78 9.21
C GLU A 228 37.55 1.34 8.96
N THR A 229 36.95 0.69 9.95
CA THR A 229 35.53 0.35 9.93
C THR A 229 34.66 1.57 10.23
N CYS A 230 33.38 1.51 9.86
CA CYS A 230 32.40 2.52 10.24
C CYS A 230 32.25 2.65 11.78
N ASP A 231 32.45 1.57 12.54
CA ASP A 231 32.38 1.58 14.00
C ASP A 231 33.56 2.37 14.64
N GLU A 232 34.78 2.18 14.12
CA GLU A 232 35.97 2.95 14.54
C GLU A 232 35.83 4.43 14.16
N MET A 233 35.35 4.70 12.95
CA MET A 233 35.11 6.07 12.49
C MET A 233 34.07 6.80 13.34
N ARG A 234 32.98 6.14 13.75
CA ARG A 234 32.01 6.73 14.69
C ARG A 234 32.66 7.04 16.04
N ARG A 235 33.49 6.15 16.58
CA ARG A 235 34.23 6.39 17.85
C ARG A 235 35.14 7.62 17.75
N LYS A 236 35.87 7.78 16.65
CA LYS A 236 36.74 8.97 16.42
C LYS A 236 35.95 10.25 16.28
N ILE A 237 34.84 10.23 15.52
CA ILE A 237 33.94 11.37 15.38
C ILE A 237 33.38 11.79 16.74
N ASP A 238 32.90 10.84 17.55
CA ASP A 238 32.34 11.11 18.87
C ASP A 238 33.39 11.69 19.83
N ALA A 239 34.64 11.23 19.76
CA ALA A 239 35.74 11.78 20.54
C ALA A 239 36.11 13.20 20.09
N TYR A 240 36.14 13.46 18.78
CA TYR A 240 36.52 14.76 18.22
C TYR A 240 35.46 15.84 18.47
N VAL A 241 34.18 15.52 18.27
CA VAL A 241 33.06 16.44 18.51
C VAL A 241 32.87 16.78 19.99
N ARG A 242 33.40 15.95 20.91
CA ARG A 242 33.37 16.22 22.36
C ARG A 242 34.44 17.24 22.80
N LYS A 243 35.42 17.58 21.95
CA LYS A 243 36.47 18.56 22.29
C LYS A 243 35.87 19.97 22.45
N PRO A 244 36.31 20.75 23.47
CA PRO A 244 35.87 22.13 23.62
C PRO A 244 36.18 22.95 22.36
N GLY A 245 35.21 23.71 21.87
CA GLY A 245 35.39 24.57 20.69
C GLY A 245 35.08 23.93 19.33
N VAL A 246 34.86 22.62 19.25
CA VAL A 246 34.46 21.94 18.00
C VAL A 246 32.93 21.88 17.91
N THR A 247 32.35 22.47 16.88
CA THR A 247 30.91 22.34 16.59
C THR A 247 30.66 21.28 15.51
N MET A 248 29.53 20.59 15.56
CA MET A 248 29.16 19.61 14.51
C MET A 248 29.09 20.26 13.12
N ALA A 249 28.67 21.53 13.04
CA ALA A 249 28.62 22.28 11.79
C ALA A 249 30.02 22.61 11.26
N GLN A 250 30.98 22.95 12.13
CA GLN A 250 32.37 23.14 11.74
C GLN A 250 32.97 21.83 11.25
N PHE A 251 32.78 20.73 11.99
CA PHE A 251 33.29 19.42 11.57
C PHE A 251 32.72 18.97 10.23
N CYS A 252 31.44 19.23 9.94
CA CYS A 252 30.85 18.96 8.62
C CYS A 252 31.54 19.74 7.49
N ARG A 253 31.98 20.99 7.74
CA ARG A 253 32.77 21.77 6.77
C ARG A 253 34.18 21.21 6.62
N ASP A 254 34.81 20.83 7.73
CA ASP A 254 36.17 20.30 7.74
C ASP A 254 36.28 18.98 6.93
N ILE A 255 35.30 18.08 7.05
CA ILE A 255 35.26 16.82 6.28
C ILE A 255 34.82 17.02 4.83
N HIS A 256 34.01 18.05 4.53
CA HIS A 256 33.62 18.40 3.16
C HIS A 256 34.80 18.98 2.37
N ALA A 257 35.67 19.74 3.05
CA ALA A 257 36.90 20.28 2.47
C ALA A 257 37.90 19.19 2.04
N GLN A 258 37.69 17.93 2.41
CA GLN A 258 38.57 16.82 2.02
C GLN A 258 38.22 16.20 0.66
N PHE A 259 37.19 16.71 -0.03
CA PHE A 259 36.80 16.23 -1.36
C PHE A 259 37.30 17.19 -2.45
N HIS A 260 38.07 16.65 -3.40
CA HIS A 260 38.73 17.40 -4.47
C HIS A 260 38.24 17.03 -5.88
N SER A 261 37.52 15.90 -6.04
CA SER A 261 37.06 15.46 -7.36
C SER A 261 35.94 16.34 -7.92
N ILE A 262 35.73 16.25 -9.23
CA ILE A 262 34.58 16.88 -9.91
C ILE A 262 33.22 16.32 -9.44
N SER A 263 33.24 15.10 -8.88
CA SER A 263 32.07 14.38 -8.37
C SER A 263 31.84 14.57 -6.87
N ARG A 264 32.51 15.56 -6.25
CA ARG A 264 32.39 15.85 -4.82
C ARG A 264 30.93 16.10 -4.38
N PRO A 265 30.55 15.71 -3.14
CA PRO A 265 29.21 15.95 -2.64
C PRO A 265 28.91 17.46 -2.54
N ALA A 266 27.67 17.85 -2.87
CA ALA A 266 27.26 19.27 -2.90
C ALA A 266 27.46 19.98 -1.55
N ASN A 267 27.14 19.31 -0.44
CA ASN A 267 27.41 19.73 0.94
C ASN A 267 27.29 18.53 1.89
N ILE A 268 27.89 18.63 3.08
CA ILE A 268 27.66 17.68 4.17
C ILE A 268 26.92 18.38 5.31
N HIS A 269 25.72 17.87 5.65
CA HIS A 269 24.84 18.47 6.66
C HIS A 269 24.94 17.74 8.01
N THR A 270 24.64 18.47 9.09
CA THR A 270 24.61 17.93 10.46
C THR A 270 23.62 16.76 10.62
N SER A 271 22.54 16.72 9.82
CA SER A 271 21.62 15.59 9.76
C SER A 271 22.26 14.31 9.22
N GLN A 272 23.12 14.40 8.19
CA GLN A 272 23.86 13.26 7.64
C GLN A 272 24.90 12.74 8.65
N LEU A 273 25.60 13.65 9.33
CA LEU A 273 26.53 13.30 10.41
C LEU A 273 25.80 12.61 11.58
N THR A 274 24.64 13.14 11.99
CA THR A 274 23.82 12.55 13.06
C THR A 274 23.30 11.16 12.67
N ARG A 275 22.85 11.01 11.42
CA ARG A 275 22.41 9.72 10.88
C ARG A 275 23.56 8.71 10.88
N PHE A 276 24.74 9.06 10.37
CA PHE A 276 25.92 8.19 10.36
C PHE A 276 26.28 7.73 11.77
N ARG A 277 26.31 8.66 12.74
CA ARG A 277 26.60 8.37 14.16
C ARG A 277 25.56 7.45 14.81
N SER A 278 24.31 7.47 14.35
CA SER A 278 23.25 6.60 14.89
C SER A 278 23.26 5.16 14.35
N MET A 279 24.03 4.88 13.29
CA MET A 279 24.13 3.53 12.72
C MET A 279 24.95 2.58 13.60
N LYS A 280 24.82 1.26 13.37
CA LYS A 280 25.57 0.21 14.09
C LYS A 280 26.12 -0.82 13.11
N GLY A 281 27.36 -1.26 13.32
CA GLY A 281 28.03 -2.31 12.55
C GLY A 281 29.15 -1.79 11.67
N ALA A 282 30.13 -2.66 11.41
CA ALA A 282 31.41 -2.31 10.79
C ALA A 282 31.31 -1.72 9.38
N LYS A 283 30.29 -2.12 8.59
CA LYS A 283 30.00 -1.59 7.24
C LYS A 283 28.87 -0.55 7.20
N ALA A 284 28.14 -0.37 8.29
CA ALA A 284 26.92 0.44 8.28
C ALA A 284 27.25 1.93 8.14
N GLY A 285 27.09 2.44 6.92
CA GLY A 285 27.43 3.81 6.53
C GLY A 285 28.63 3.93 5.59
N ALA A 286 29.19 2.83 5.07
CA ALA A 286 30.39 2.84 4.23
C ALA A 286 30.25 3.64 2.93
N THR A 287 29.03 3.70 2.38
CA THR A 287 28.69 4.49 1.19
C THR A 287 28.44 5.98 1.48
N SER A 288 28.50 6.39 2.75
CA SER A 288 28.25 7.77 3.13
C SER A 288 29.46 8.66 2.85
N SER A 289 29.24 9.84 2.29
CA SER A 289 30.27 10.88 2.19
C SER A 289 30.87 11.26 3.56
N VAL A 290 30.11 11.11 4.65
CA VAL A 290 30.60 11.35 6.01
C VAL A 290 31.71 10.36 6.37
N PHE A 291 31.59 9.10 5.94
CA PHE A 291 32.56 8.05 6.28
C PHE A 291 33.92 8.32 5.63
N TYR A 292 33.94 8.52 4.32
CA TYR A 292 35.16 8.83 3.58
C TYR A 292 35.79 10.16 4.03
N GLY A 293 35.01 11.25 4.03
CA GLY A 293 35.54 12.57 4.39
C GLY A 293 36.08 12.63 5.81
N ALA A 294 35.43 11.96 6.77
CA ALA A 294 35.93 11.88 8.14
C ALA A 294 37.22 11.07 8.22
N TYR A 295 37.35 9.98 7.44
CA TYR A 295 38.56 9.17 7.45
C TYR A 295 39.76 9.96 6.92
N VAL A 296 39.63 10.63 5.76
CA VAL A 296 40.68 11.47 5.19
C VAL A 296 41.08 12.57 6.16
N PHE A 297 40.10 13.23 6.78
CA PHE A 297 40.33 14.24 7.81
C PHE A 297 41.18 13.71 8.98
N PHE A 298 40.80 12.57 9.57
CA PHE A 298 41.55 12.02 10.70
C PHE A 298 42.91 11.45 10.31
N GLU A 299 43.08 10.97 9.09
CA GLU A 299 44.36 10.47 8.61
C GLU A 299 45.35 11.60 8.37
N LYS A 300 44.91 12.71 7.74
CA LYS A 300 45.72 13.93 7.63
C LYS A 300 46.07 14.50 9.01
N LEU A 301 45.11 14.52 9.93
CA LEU A 301 45.35 14.93 11.32
C LEU A 301 46.40 14.05 12.01
N ARG A 302 46.35 12.72 11.83
CA ARG A 302 47.33 11.77 12.39
C ARG A 302 48.75 12.06 11.89
N ILE A 303 48.90 12.28 10.59
CA ILE A 303 50.20 12.60 9.97
C ILE A 303 50.72 13.94 10.49
N LYS A 304 49.87 14.98 10.54
CA LYS A 304 50.24 16.29 11.09
C LYS A 304 50.68 16.20 12.55
N GLU A 305 49.98 15.40 13.36
CA GLU A 305 50.32 15.16 14.77
C GLU A 305 51.46 14.15 14.98
N LYS A 306 52.05 13.60 13.91
CA LYS A 306 53.12 12.58 13.94
C LYS A 306 52.78 11.36 14.80
N LYS A 307 51.51 10.96 14.82
CA LYS A 307 51.06 9.80 15.59
C LYS A 307 51.30 8.49 14.82
N PRO A 308 51.75 7.41 15.49
CA PRO A 308 51.89 6.11 14.84
C PRO A 308 50.54 5.57 14.36
N LYS A 309 50.54 4.68 13.37
CA LYS A 309 49.35 3.93 12.97
C LYS A 309 48.87 3.08 14.15
N SER A 310 47.55 2.96 14.34
CA SER A 310 46.98 2.09 15.36
C SER A 310 47.20 0.62 15.01
N LYS A 311 47.16 -0.28 16.00
CA LYS A 311 47.20 -1.72 15.75
C LYS A 311 46.07 -2.17 14.82
N HIS A 312 44.84 -1.67 15.06
CA HIS A 312 43.69 -1.93 14.18
C HIS A 312 43.99 -1.52 12.74
N ARG A 313 44.64 -0.38 12.52
CA ARG A 313 45.04 0.07 11.19
C ARG A 313 46.04 -0.89 10.52
N GLN A 314 47.04 -1.35 11.26
CA GLN A 314 48.02 -2.31 10.73
C GLN A 314 47.35 -3.64 10.36
N ASP A 315 46.47 -4.15 11.23
CA ASP A 315 45.68 -5.35 10.98
C ASP A 315 44.77 -5.19 9.74
N MET A 316 44.15 -4.01 9.54
CA MET A 316 43.29 -3.75 8.39
C MET A 316 44.08 -3.54 7.09
N GLU A 317 45.30 -3.01 7.13
CA GLU A 317 46.20 -2.95 5.96
C GLU A 317 46.62 -4.35 5.49
N GLU A 318 46.75 -5.31 6.42
CA GLU A 318 47.01 -6.72 6.09
C GLU A 318 45.76 -7.42 5.51
N ILE A 319 44.58 -7.15 6.08
CA ILE A 319 43.32 -7.81 5.67
C ILE A 319 42.72 -7.19 4.40
N TRP A 320 42.89 -5.87 4.18
CA TRP A 320 42.33 -5.13 3.05
C TRP A 320 43.43 -4.39 2.28
N PRO A 321 44.28 -5.06 1.49
CA PRO A 321 45.41 -4.41 0.81
C PRO A 321 44.98 -3.23 -0.07
N GLU A 322 43.80 -3.32 -0.70
CA GLU A 322 43.20 -2.27 -1.54
C GLU A 322 42.27 -1.30 -0.79
N GLY A 323 42.17 -1.45 0.54
CA GLY A 323 41.28 -0.67 1.38
C GLY A 323 39.86 -1.27 1.54
N PHE A 324 39.10 -0.65 2.43
CA PHE A 324 37.75 -1.01 2.84
C PHE A 324 36.76 -0.67 1.74
N ASP A 325 35.85 -1.61 1.45
CA ASP A 325 34.79 -1.41 0.45
C ASP A 325 33.86 -0.26 0.85
N ARG A 326 33.90 0.81 0.06
CA ARG A 326 33.08 2.03 0.20
C ARG A 326 31.84 2.01 -0.71
N THR A 327 31.68 0.99 -1.53
CA THR A 327 30.58 0.87 -2.49
C THR A 327 29.40 0.09 -1.92
N ASP A 328 29.61 -0.65 -0.83
CA ASP A 328 28.58 -1.38 -0.10
C ASP A 328 28.62 -1.09 1.41
N ASP A 329 27.49 -0.65 1.93
CA ASP A 329 27.29 -0.38 3.35
C ASP A 329 26.59 -1.53 4.10
N GLY A 330 26.58 -2.73 3.50
CA GLY A 330 25.88 -3.91 3.98
C GLY A 330 24.35 -3.80 3.89
N ARG A 331 23.82 -2.68 3.35
CA ARG A 331 22.39 -2.54 3.02
C ARG A 331 22.11 -2.90 1.56
N LYS A 332 23.15 -3.13 0.74
CA LYS A 332 22.97 -3.79 -0.55
C LYS A 332 22.94 -5.29 -0.32
N SER A 333 21.77 -5.88 -0.51
CA SER A 333 21.66 -7.32 -0.71
C SER A 333 22.42 -7.65 -2.00
N TYR A 334 23.63 -8.20 -1.90
CA TYR A 334 24.27 -8.83 -3.05
C TYR A 334 23.42 -10.03 -3.46
N ILE A 335 22.55 -9.80 -4.44
CA ILE A 335 22.08 -10.83 -5.35
C ILE A 335 23.32 -11.24 -6.16
N LEU A 336 23.98 -12.31 -5.75
CA LEU A 336 24.99 -12.96 -6.59
C LEU A 336 24.26 -13.77 -7.67
N ASN A 337 24.38 -13.26 -8.90
CA ASN A 337 24.17 -13.86 -10.22
C ASN A 337 23.97 -15.40 -10.27
N ILE A 338 22.74 -15.88 -10.00
CA ILE A 338 22.28 -17.22 -10.43
C ILE A 338 20.88 -17.18 -11.09
N MET A 339 20.29 -16.00 -11.31
CA MET A 339 18.96 -15.87 -11.95
C MET A 339 18.93 -14.78 -13.03
N GLU A 340 19.91 -14.77 -13.93
CA GLU A 340 20.10 -13.72 -14.94
C GLU A 340 19.25 -13.86 -16.21
N ASN A 341 18.28 -14.79 -16.29
CA ASN A 341 17.32 -14.82 -17.40
C ASN A 341 15.89 -14.88 -16.88
N THR A 342 15.33 -13.72 -16.50
CA THR A 342 13.94 -13.30 -16.78
C THR A 342 13.82 -11.78 -16.56
N THR A 343 13.94 -11.09 -17.69
CA THR A 343 13.39 -9.76 -18.06
C THR A 343 13.62 -8.55 -17.15
N GLN A 344 14.42 -7.62 -17.69
CA GLN A 344 14.58 -6.24 -17.26
C GLN A 344 13.27 -5.45 -17.36
N ALA A 345 12.99 -4.63 -16.34
CA ALA A 345 12.23 -3.39 -16.51
C ALA A 345 12.96 -2.29 -15.73
N THR A 346 13.13 -1.18 -16.42
CA THR A 346 14.05 -0.07 -16.19
C THR A 346 13.69 0.81 -14.99
N SER A 347 14.73 1.51 -14.53
CA SER A 347 14.76 2.54 -13.50
C SER A 347 13.79 3.71 -13.71
N SER A 348 13.09 4.10 -12.64
CA SER A 348 12.92 5.51 -12.26
C SER A 348 12.42 5.64 -10.81
N ASN A 349 12.88 6.69 -10.12
CA ASN A 349 12.55 7.06 -8.75
C ASN A 349 11.08 7.52 -8.60
N ALA A 350 10.14 6.58 -8.69
CA ALA A 350 8.81 6.75 -8.12
C ALA A 350 8.74 5.97 -6.81
N LEU A 351 8.15 6.57 -5.76
CA LEU A 351 7.76 5.86 -4.55
C LEU A 351 6.92 4.64 -5.00
N GLN A 352 7.51 3.45 -4.93
CA GLN A 352 6.89 2.22 -5.42
C GLN A 352 5.62 1.97 -4.60
N PRO A 353 4.43 1.84 -5.20
CA PRO A 353 3.29 1.27 -4.49
C PRO A 353 3.72 -0.09 -3.93
N SER A 354 3.24 -0.43 -2.72
CA SER A 354 3.57 -1.70 -2.05
C SER A 354 3.63 -2.83 -3.07
N LYS A 355 4.81 -3.46 -3.21
CA LYS A 355 5.08 -4.44 -4.28
C LYS A 355 3.90 -5.42 -4.35
N PRO A 356 3.11 -5.44 -5.44
CA PRO A 356 1.90 -6.26 -5.50
C PRO A 356 2.31 -7.72 -5.30
N TYR A 357 1.57 -8.44 -4.46
CA TYR A 357 1.83 -9.86 -4.19
C TYR A 357 1.91 -10.63 -5.53
N LYS A 358 3.11 -11.11 -5.87
CA LYS A 358 3.35 -12.01 -7.00
C LYS A 358 3.36 -13.44 -6.45
N ARG A 359 2.38 -14.25 -6.87
CA ARG A 359 2.28 -15.66 -6.46
C ARG A 359 3.56 -16.41 -6.81
N LYS A 360 4.05 -17.21 -5.86
CA LYS A 360 5.20 -18.10 -6.04
C LYS A 360 4.70 -19.46 -6.49
N LEU A 361 4.53 -19.66 -7.81
CA LEU A 361 4.03 -20.93 -8.35
C LEU A 361 4.90 -22.11 -7.92
N VAL A 362 6.22 -21.90 -7.85
CA VAL A 362 7.16 -22.88 -7.31
C VAL A 362 7.96 -22.23 -6.20
N SER A 363 7.95 -22.84 -5.02
CA SER A 363 8.70 -22.40 -3.84
C SER A 363 9.33 -23.60 -3.13
N VAL A 364 10.36 -23.36 -2.32
CA VAL A 364 10.80 -24.36 -1.34
C VAL A 364 9.96 -24.16 -0.08
N ARG A 365 9.46 -25.26 0.50
CA ARG A 365 8.64 -25.26 1.73
C ARG A 365 9.10 -26.36 2.67
N LYS A 366 8.75 -26.24 3.95
CA LYS A 366 9.13 -27.21 4.98
C LYS A 366 8.01 -28.22 5.24
N VAL A 367 8.37 -29.50 5.36
CA VAL A 367 7.43 -30.54 5.78
C VAL A 367 7.12 -30.38 7.27
N MET A 368 5.87 -30.04 7.59
CA MET A 368 5.40 -29.77 8.94
C MET A 368 4.81 -31.01 9.61
N ALA A 369 4.07 -31.82 8.85
CA ALA A 369 3.43 -33.01 9.36
C ALA A 369 3.23 -34.06 8.27
N LYS A 370 3.05 -35.31 8.70
CA LYS A 370 2.70 -36.44 7.82
C LYS A 370 1.66 -37.31 8.49
N LYS A 371 0.66 -37.74 7.71
CA LYS A 371 -0.41 -38.63 8.17
C LYS A 371 -0.69 -39.69 7.11
N LYS A 372 -0.57 -40.96 7.48
CA LYS A 372 -1.03 -42.06 6.62
C LYS A 372 -2.56 -42.02 6.54
N ILE A 373 -3.10 -42.16 5.34
CA ILE A 373 -4.54 -42.17 5.07
C ILE A 373 -4.92 -43.45 4.31
N GLU A 374 -6.22 -43.62 4.05
CA GLU A 374 -6.74 -44.78 3.33
C GLU A 374 -6.21 -44.88 1.89
N GLY A 375 -6.34 -46.05 1.28
CA GLY A 375 -5.97 -46.26 -0.13
C GLY A 375 -4.47 -46.19 -0.42
N HIS A 376 -3.61 -46.64 0.52
CA HIS A 376 -2.14 -46.58 0.40
C HIS A 376 -1.60 -45.17 0.14
N CYS A 377 -2.30 -44.14 0.59
CA CYS A 377 -1.90 -42.74 0.44
C CYS A 377 -1.34 -42.16 1.75
N THR A 378 -0.54 -41.11 1.62
CA THR A 378 -0.01 -40.32 2.73
C THR A 378 -0.28 -38.85 2.45
N ALA A 379 -0.92 -38.17 3.39
CA ALA A 379 -1.04 -36.73 3.43
C ALA A 379 0.21 -36.13 4.06
N VAL A 380 0.78 -35.12 3.38
CA VAL A 380 1.95 -34.37 3.83
C VAL A 380 1.54 -32.91 3.93
N THR A 381 1.76 -32.31 5.10
CA THR A 381 1.52 -30.90 5.34
C THR A 381 2.82 -30.13 5.10
N VAL A 382 2.79 -29.15 4.18
CA VAL A 382 3.91 -28.23 3.89
C VAL A 382 3.44 -26.80 4.14
N ASP A 383 4.04 -26.13 5.12
CA ASP A 383 3.46 -24.95 5.76
C ASP A 383 1.98 -25.21 6.14
N ASN A 384 1.02 -24.47 5.57
CA ASN A 384 -0.43 -24.71 5.75
C ASN A 384 -1.10 -25.36 4.53
N TRP A 385 -0.32 -25.99 3.64
CA TRP A 385 -0.81 -26.73 2.48
C TRP A 385 -0.82 -28.23 2.76
N THR A 386 -1.87 -28.93 2.34
CA THR A 386 -1.91 -30.40 2.40
C THR A 386 -1.76 -30.97 0.99
N VAL A 387 -0.78 -31.86 0.82
CA VAL A 387 -0.53 -32.60 -0.43
C VAL A 387 -0.62 -34.09 -0.16
N VAL A 388 -1.46 -34.79 -0.91
CA VAL A 388 -1.65 -36.23 -0.83
C VAL A 388 -0.93 -36.91 -1.97
N GLY A 389 -0.18 -37.96 -1.67
CA GLY A 389 0.41 -38.83 -2.68
C GLY A 389 0.55 -40.27 -2.20
N GLN A 390 1.05 -41.13 -3.10
CA GLN A 390 1.24 -42.55 -2.77
C GLN A 390 2.25 -42.70 -1.63
N THR A 391 1.95 -43.59 -0.68
CA THR A 391 2.80 -43.83 0.49
C THR A 391 4.22 -44.27 0.10
N SER A 392 4.36 -45.05 -0.98
CA SER A 392 5.64 -45.47 -1.52
C SER A 392 6.56 -44.30 -1.91
N GLN A 393 5.98 -43.23 -2.44
CA GLN A 393 6.69 -42.01 -2.83
C GLN A 393 6.90 -41.06 -1.65
N MET A 394 5.88 -40.93 -0.78
CA MET A 394 5.90 -39.96 0.32
C MET A 394 6.69 -40.45 1.55
N ARG A 395 6.92 -41.77 1.70
CA ARG A 395 7.66 -42.34 2.86
C ARG A 395 9.08 -41.79 3.00
N ARG A 396 9.71 -41.36 1.90
CA ARG A 396 11.08 -40.84 1.89
C ARG A 396 11.22 -39.45 2.53
N LEU A 397 10.13 -38.70 2.62
CA LEU A 397 10.09 -37.37 3.24
C LEU A 397 9.96 -37.51 4.77
N LYS A 398 10.66 -36.67 5.53
CA LYS A 398 10.58 -36.59 6.99
C LYS A 398 10.08 -35.22 7.41
N VAL A 399 9.50 -35.14 8.62
CA VAL A 399 9.14 -33.85 9.22
C VAL A 399 10.42 -33.04 9.41
N GLY A 400 10.41 -31.80 8.95
CA GLY A 400 11.57 -30.92 8.91
C GLY A 400 12.26 -30.81 7.55
N ASP A 401 12.03 -31.75 6.63
CA ASP A 401 12.66 -31.73 5.30
C ASP A 401 12.21 -30.51 4.48
N LEU A 402 13.13 -29.98 3.68
CA LEU A 402 12.84 -29.00 2.64
C LEU A 402 12.41 -29.72 1.35
N VAL A 403 11.31 -29.26 0.75
CA VAL A 403 10.76 -29.81 -0.49
C VAL A 403 10.45 -28.69 -1.48
N VAL A 404 10.54 -29.00 -2.77
CA VAL A 404 10.02 -28.13 -3.81
C VAL A 404 8.51 -28.32 -3.89
N PHE A 405 7.76 -27.26 -3.62
CA PHE A 405 6.31 -27.20 -3.69
C PHE A 405 5.87 -26.43 -4.93
N MET A 406 5.02 -27.06 -5.73
CA MET A 406 4.36 -26.46 -6.87
C MET A 406 2.89 -26.20 -6.51
N GLU A 407 2.50 -24.94 -6.46
CA GLU A 407 1.14 -24.52 -6.14
C GLU A 407 0.13 -24.95 -7.21
N ILE A 408 -1.15 -25.02 -6.83
CA ILE A 408 -2.24 -25.10 -7.81
C ILE A 408 -2.17 -23.95 -8.83
N ASP A 409 -2.63 -24.24 -10.05
CA ASP A 409 -2.48 -23.44 -11.26
C ASP A 409 -1.06 -23.42 -11.85
N SER A 410 -0.13 -24.21 -11.32
CA SER A 410 1.12 -24.49 -12.02
C SER A 410 0.87 -25.42 -13.21
N PHE A 411 1.41 -25.07 -14.38
CA PHE A 411 1.49 -25.93 -15.54
C PHE A 411 2.91 -26.49 -15.66
N ILE A 412 3.02 -27.79 -15.47
CA ILE A 412 4.27 -28.54 -15.56
C ILE A 412 4.38 -29.10 -16.98
N PRO A 413 5.35 -28.62 -17.79
CA PRO A 413 5.48 -29.08 -19.17
C PRO A 413 5.93 -30.55 -19.21
N LYS A 414 5.54 -31.26 -20.28
CA LYS A 414 5.91 -32.65 -20.50
C LYS A 414 7.36 -32.77 -20.98
N ILE A 415 8.28 -32.67 -20.02
CA ILE A 415 9.73 -32.80 -20.21
C ILE A 415 10.28 -33.99 -19.40
N ASP A 416 11.48 -34.46 -19.75
CA ASP A 416 12.13 -35.64 -19.15
C ASP A 416 12.29 -35.56 -17.63
N ARG A 417 12.47 -34.35 -17.09
CA ARG A 417 12.58 -34.12 -15.64
C ARG A 417 11.39 -34.66 -14.84
N PHE A 418 10.20 -34.69 -15.44
CA PHE A 418 8.95 -35.10 -14.80
C PHE A 418 8.35 -36.34 -15.47
N TRP A 419 9.20 -37.23 -15.99
CA TRP A 419 8.78 -38.42 -16.74
C TRP A 419 7.80 -39.31 -15.95
N GLU A 420 7.93 -39.37 -14.62
CA GLU A 420 7.02 -40.15 -13.77
C GLU A 420 5.57 -39.66 -13.83
N LEU A 421 5.38 -38.39 -14.20
CA LEU A 421 4.07 -37.77 -14.33
C LEU A 421 3.50 -37.90 -15.74
N TRP A 422 4.30 -38.30 -16.74
CA TRP A 422 3.87 -38.38 -18.15
C TRP A 422 2.54 -39.10 -18.38
N PRO A 423 2.21 -40.23 -17.69
CA PRO A 423 0.91 -40.88 -17.84
C PRO A 423 -0.29 -40.00 -17.48
N SER A 424 -0.07 -38.97 -16.66
CA SER A 424 -1.09 -38.01 -16.20
C SER A 424 -1.03 -36.67 -16.92
N MET A 425 -0.01 -36.43 -17.76
CA MET A 425 0.20 -35.16 -18.46
C MET A 425 -0.63 -35.07 -19.74
N ASN A 426 -1.95 -34.90 -19.58
CA ASN A 426 -2.91 -34.81 -20.69
C ASN A 426 -3.41 -33.39 -20.94
N ASP A 427 -2.93 -32.41 -20.18
CA ASP A 427 -3.34 -31.03 -20.33
C ASP A 427 -2.56 -30.35 -21.46
N VAL A 428 -3.22 -29.48 -22.22
CA VAL A 428 -2.59 -28.69 -23.28
C VAL A 428 -2.71 -27.21 -22.93
N PHE A 429 -1.58 -26.52 -22.83
CA PHE A 429 -1.52 -25.08 -22.55
C PHE A 429 -0.68 -24.41 -23.63
N ASN A 430 -1.27 -23.46 -24.37
CA ASN A 430 -0.60 -22.74 -25.46
C ASN A 430 0.10 -23.69 -26.48
N GLY A 431 -0.56 -24.80 -26.82
CA GLY A 431 -0.03 -25.81 -27.75
C GLY A 431 1.00 -26.78 -27.16
N GLU A 432 1.41 -26.60 -25.90
CA GLU A 432 2.34 -27.48 -25.20
C GLU A 432 1.58 -28.50 -24.34
N GLN A 433 2.00 -29.77 -24.37
CA GLN A 433 1.44 -30.81 -23.51
C GLN A 433 2.10 -30.80 -22.12
N GLY A 434 1.34 -31.04 -21.06
CA GLY A 434 1.83 -31.03 -19.68
C GLY A 434 0.77 -31.44 -18.66
N LEU A 435 0.98 -31.04 -17.41
CA LEU A 435 0.07 -31.27 -16.29
C LEU A 435 -0.26 -29.94 -15.62
N ARG A 436 -1.55 -29.61 -15.54
CA ARG A 436 -2.06 -28.55 -14.66
C ARG A 436 -2.26 -29.12 -13.26
N VAL A 437 -1.56 -28.53 -12.30
CA VAL A 437 -1.75 -28.78 -10.87
C VAL A 437 -3.11 -28.20 -10.44
N ARG A 438 -3.96 -29.04 -9.86
CA ARG A 438 -5.33 -28.71 -9.44
C ARG A 438 -5.58 -29.19 -8.01
N SER A 439 -6.54 -28.59 -7.33
CA SER A 439 -7.13 -29.17 -6.12
C SER A 439 -7.79 -30.50 -6.44
N ARG A 440 -7.61 -31.51 -5.59
CA ARG A 440 -8.26 -32.82 -5.71
C ARG A 440 -8.61 -33.38 -4.33
N THR A 441 -9.68 -34.14 -4.25
CA THR A 441 -9.97 -34.95 -3.05
C THR A 441 -9.45 -36.36 -3.30
N VAL A 442 -8.54 -36.83 -2.44
CA VAL A 442 -7.91 -38.15 -2.53
C VAL A 442 -8.15 -38.88 -1.22
N ALA A 443 -8.84 -40.03 -1.28
CA ALA A 443 -9.22 -40.81 -0.09
C ALA A 443 -9.87 -39.96 1.01
N GLY A 444 -10.85 -39.13 0.63
CA GLY A 444 -11.56 -38.22 1.54
C GLY A 444 -10.72 -37.03 2.07
N THR A 445 -9.45 -36.91 1.67
CA THR A 445 -8.56 -35.83 2.10
C THR A 445 -8.35 -34.82 0.97
N TYR A 446 -8.49 -33.53 1.29
CA TYR A 446 -8.26 -32.46 0.34
C TYR A 446 -6.74 -32.28 0.07
N SER A 447 -6.37 -32.21 -1.20
CA SER A 447 -4.99 -32.14 -1.67
C SER A 447 -4.80 -31.00 -2.65
N GLN A 448 -3.87 -30.10 -2.36
CA GLN A 448 -3.59 -28.92 -3.17
C GLN A 448 -2.09 -28.71 -3.39
N GLY A 449 -1.68 -28.79 -4.65
CA GLY A 449 -0.28 -28.64 -5.04
C GLY A 449 0.41 -29.99 -5.27
N MET A 450 1.70 -29.92 -5.59
CA MET A 450 2.58 -31.08 -5.73
C MET A 450 3.88 -30.83 -4.98
N ILE A 451 4.43 -31.88 -4.36
CA ILE A 451 5.72 -31.80 -3.66
C ILE A 451 6.73 -32.76 -4.25
N PHE A 452 7.98 -32.32 -4.29
CA PHE A 452 9.10 -33.09 -4.77
C PHE A 452 10.30 -32.94 -3.82
N PRO A 453 11.12 -33.99 -3.62
CA PRO A 453 12.34 -33.87 -2.85
C PRO A 453 13.26 -32.79 -3.41
N LEU A 454 13.83 -31.95 -2.54
CA LEU A 454 14.72 -30.86 -2.97
C LEU A 454 15.95 -31.35 -3.75
N ILE A 455 16.44 -32.56 -3.43
CA ILE A 455 17.58 -33.20 -4.12
C ILE A 455 17.34 -33.44 -5.62
N ASN A 456 16.09 -33.48 -6.07
CA ASN A 456 15.76 -33.63 -7.49
C ASN A 456 15.99 -32.34 -8.30
N PHE A 457 16.37 -31.24 -7.65
CA PHE A 457 16.52 -29.91 -8.24
C PHE A 457 17.94 -29.37 -7.98
N PRO A 458 18.96 -29.86 -8.72
CA PRO A 458 20.35 -29.43 -8.57
C PRO A 458 20.52 -27.91 -8.70
N GLU A 459 19.76 -27.29 -9.60
CA GLU A 459 19.74 -25.83 -9.79
C GLU A 459 19.18 -25.03 -8.60
N ILE A 460 18.60 -25.71 -7.60
CA ILE A 460 18.15 -25.09 -6.34
C ILE A 460 19.05 -25.50 -5.18
N ILE A 461 19.33 -26.81 -5.03
CA ILE A 461 20.05 -27.34 -3.86
C ILE A 461 21.54 -26.97 -3.87
N LEU A 462 22.21 -26.93 -5.02
CA LEU A 462 23.64 -26.60 -5.10
C LEU A 462 23.88 -25.12 -4.74
N PRO A 463 23.14 -24.14 -5.30
CA PRO A 463 23.22 -22.76 -4.83
C PRO A 463 22.90 -22.59 -3.34
N TYR A 464 21.92 -23.34 -2.83
CA TYR A 464 21.56 -23.32 -1.42
C TYR A 464 22.71 -23.79 -0.53
N GLN A 465 23.36 -24.92 -0.85
CA GLN A 465 24.51 -25.43 -0.11
C GLN A 465 25.67 -24.44 -0.10
N GLY A 466 26.02 -23.87 -1.26
CA GLY A 466 27.05 -22.82 -1.34
C GLY A 466 26.66 -21.53 -0.59
N ARG A 467 25.37 -21.29 -0.37
CA ARG A 467 24.89 -20.16 0.44
C ARG A 467 25.00 -20.45 1.94
N ILE A 468 24.70 -21.67 2.39
CA ILE A 468 24.89 -22.10 3.79
C ILE A 468 26.33 -21.85 4.23
N GLU A 469 27.31 -22.23 3.40
CA GLU A 469 28.73 -22.03 3.70
C GLU A 469 29.12 -20.56 3.89
N LYS A 470 28.39 -19.64 3.24
CA LYS A 470 28.70 -18.19 3.25
C LYS A 470 27.99 -17.42 4.35
N VAL A 471 26.74 -17.76 4.67
CA VAL A 471 25.90 -16.96 5.58
C VAL A 471 25.30 -17.74 6.74
N GLY A 472 25.63 -19.03 6.87
CA GLY A 472 25.02 -19.94 7.83
C GLY A 472 23.70 -20.52 7.35
N GLU A 473 23.28 -21.62 7.96
CA GLU A 473 22.09 -22.37 7.56
C GLU A 473 20.80 -21.55 7.71
N ASP A 474 20.56 -20.96 8.89
CA ASP A 474 19.32 -20.24 9.18
C ASP A 474 19.02 -19.13 8.16
N LYS A 475 20.02 -18.29 7.87
CA LYS A 475 19.87 -17.19 6.91
C LYS A 475 19.76 -17.70 5.47
N ALA A 476 20.52 -18.73 5.10
CA ALA A 476 20.40 -19.34 3.78
C ALA A 476 19.01 -19.96 3.58
N THR A 477 18.43 -20.59 4.60
CA THR A 477 17.08 -21.16 4.55
C THR A 477 16.04 -20.05 4.44
N GLU A 478 16.14 -18.99 5.25
CA GLU A 478 15.24 -17.83 5.16
C GLU A 478 15.23 -17.23 3.75
N GLU A 479 16.42 -17.02 3.16
CA GLU A 479 16.55 -16.56 1.79
C GLU A 479 15.92 -17.55 0.80
N LEU A 480 16.19 -18.85 0.92
CA LEU A 480 15.66 -19.90 0.05
C LEU A 480 14.12 -19.92 0.01
N LEU A 481 13.47 -19.85 1.17
CA LEU A 481 12.00 -19.83 1.30
C LEU A 481 11.38 -18.54 0.70
N SER A 482 12.18 -17.48 0.59
CA SER A 482 11.74 -16.20 0.02
C SER A 482 11.65 -16.21 -1.52
N TYR A 483 12.30 -17.14 -2.21
CA TYR A 483 12.38 -17.17 -3.68
C TYR A 483 11.24 -17.94 -4.36
N SER A 484 11.03 -17.63 -5.64
CA SER A 484 10.20 -18.42 -6.56
C SER A 484 11.09 -19.03 -7.63
N PHE A 485 10.88 -20.31 -7.93
CA PHE A 485 11.68 -21.08 -8.91
C PHE A 485 10.90 -21.39 -10.19
N ALA A 486 9.74 -20.77 -10.38
CA ALA A 486 8.87 -21.05 -11.51
C ALA A 486 9.57 -20.84 -12.87
N ASP A 487 10.21 -19.68 -13.04
CA ASP A 487 10.90 -19.31 -14.29
C ASP A 487 12.10 -20.24 -14.55
N VAL A 488 12.90 -20.54 -13.52
CA VAL A 488 14.06 -21.44 -13.58
C VAL A 488 13.66 -22.85 -14.05
N LEU A 489 12.48 -23.32 -13.64
CA LEU A 489 11.97 -24.65 -13.96
C LEU A 489 11.06 -24.68 -15.19
N GLY A 490 10.84 -23.55 -15.86
CA GLY A 490 9.91 -23.46 -16.99
C GLY A 490 8.45 -23.69 -16.62
N ILE A 491 8.09 -23.53 -15.34
CA ILE A 491 6.72 -23.73 -14.84
C ILE A 491 5.90 -22.47 -15.11
N LYS A 492 4.81 -22.63 -15.86
CA LYS A 492 3.94 -21.52 -16.25
C LYS A 492 2.70 -21.47 -15.37
N LYS A 493 2.08 -20.29 -15.23
CA LYS A 493 0.74 -20.21 -14.62
C LYS A 493 -0.29 -20.67 -15.65
N TRP A 494 -0.97 -21.77 -15.38
CA TRP A 494 -2.15 -22.17 -16.14
C TRP A 494 -3.23 -21.09 -16.03
N GLN A 495 -3.75 -20.68 -17.17
CA GLN A 495 -4.89 -19.79 -17.30
C GLN A 495 -5.72 -20.28 -18.48
N TYR A 496 -7.04 -20.15 -18.45
CA TYR A 496 -7.80 -20.31 -19.68
C TYR A 496 -7.41 -19.18 -20.65
N PRO A 497 -7.55 -19.38 -21.97
CA PRO A 497 -7.53 -18.27 -22.90
C PRO A 497 -8.48 -17.20 -22.37
N THR A 498 -7.96 -15.98 -22.18
CA THR A 498 -8.70 -14.88 -21.55
C THR A 498 -10.04 -14.65 -22.24
N HIS A 499 -10.04 -14.80 -23.58
CA HIS A 499 -11.17 -14.66 -24.47
C HIS A 499 -10.99 -15.57 -25.69
N GLU A 500 -12.09 -16.07 -26.25
CA GLU A 500 -12.09 -16.67 -27.60
C GLU A 500 -11.83 -15.62 -28.71
N ARG A 501 -12.18 -14.35 -28.43
CA ARG A 501 -11.96 -13.21 -29.33
C ARG A 501 -10.64 -12.50 -29.02
N PRO A 502 -9.84 -12.12 -30.03
CA PRO A 502 -8.67 -11.25 -29.82
C PRO A 502 -9.08 -9.93 -29.16
N VAL A 503 -8.29 -9.46 -28.20
CA VAL A 503 -8.52 -8.16 -27.57
C VAL A 503 -7.98 -7.06 -28.50
N THR A 504 -8.85 -6.11 -28.88
CA THR A 504 -8.51 -4.97 -29.74
C THR A 504 -8.45 -3.66 -28.95
N GLY A 505 -7.89 -2.63 -29.58
CA GLY A 505 -7.89 -1.27 -29.01
C GLY A 505 -6.89 -1.03 -27.89
N ILE A 506 -5.82 -1.80 -27.73
CA ILE A 506 -4.82 -1.54 -26.67
C ILE A 506 -4.14 -0.19 -26.90
N ILE A 507 -4.27 0.75 -25.95
CA ILE A 507 -3.61 2.08 -26.01
C ILE A 507 -2.27 2.08 -25.27
N GLY A 508 -2.18 1.29 -24.19
CA GLY A 508 -0.99 1.22 -23.36
C GLY A 508 -1.18 0.34 -22.13
N GLU A 509 -0.15 0.31 -21.30
CA GLU A 509 -0.20 -0.40 -20.01
C GLU A 509 -1.18 0.28 -19.04
N LEU A 510 -1.73 -0.50 -18.11
CA LEU A 510 -2.53 0.03 -17.01
C LEU A 510 -1.70 1.06 -16.24
N SER A 511 -2.29 2.24 -16.02
CA SER A 511 -1.66 3.33 -15.26
C SER A 511 -1.19 2.84 -13.89
N ALA A 512 0.06 3.16 -13.54
CA ALA A 512 0.65 2.84 -12.24
C ALA A 512 -0.09 3.49 -11.04
N LEU A 513 -0.97 4.46 -11.31
CA LEU A 513 -1.82 5.07 -10.28
C LEU A 513 -3.00 4.18 -9.88
N ILE A 514 -3.36 3.19 -10.70
CA ILE A 514 -4.42 2.22 -10.41
C ILE A 514 -3.77 0.97 -9.80
N GLN A 515 -4.08 0.69 -8.53
CA GLN A 515 -3.59 -0.50 -7.84
C GLN A 515 -4.11 -1.77 -8.51
N LYS A 516 -3.23 -2.65 -8.98
CA LYS A 516 -3.64 -3.97 -9.49
C LYS A 516 -4.21 -4.82 -8.35
N PRO A 517 -5.40 -5.42 -8.49
CA PRO A 517 -5.96 -6.26 -7.44
C PRO A 517 -5.09 -7.50 -7.23
N GLY A 518 -4.89 -7.90 -5.98
CA GLY A 518 -4.09 -9.07 -5.62
C GLY A 518 -4.40 -9.49 -4.21
N ASN A 519 -4.73 -10.77 -4.03
CA ASN A 519 -5.12 -11.33 -2.74
C ASN A 519 -4.12 -12.43 -2.34
N PHE A 520 -3.79 -12.47 -1.06
CA PHE A 520 -3.06 -13.58 -0.47
C PHE A 520 -3.96 -14.81 -0.36
N ARG A 521 -3.36 -15.99 -0.43
CA ARG A 521 -4.04 -17.23 -0.06
C ARG A 521 -3.98 -17.42 1.44
N ILE A 522 -5.06 -17.90 2.04
CA ILE A 522 -5.12 -18.10 3.49
C ILE A 522 -4.01 -19.05 3.97
N GLN A 523 -3.63 -20.05 3.18
CA GLN A 523 -2.53 -20.97 3.50
C GLN A 523 -1.18 -20.24 3.66
N ASP A 524 -0.95 -19.13 2.97
CA ASP A 524 0.31 -18.40 3.04
C ASP A 524 0.35 -17.38 4.20
N ILE A 525 -0.82 -16.98 4.71
CA ILE A 525 -0.95 -15.95 5.76
C ILE A 525 -1.70 -16.46 7.00
N GLY A 526 -1.91 -17.77 7.13
CA GLY A 526 -2.71 -18.40 8.18
C GLY A 526 -2.25 -18.00 9.58
N ASP A 527 -0.94 -18.06 9.83
CA ASP A 527 -0.35 -17.69 11.12
C ASP A 527 -0.62 -16.22 11.49
N TYR A 528 -0.62 -15.32 10.49
CA TYR A 528 -0.96 -13.91 10.70
C TYR A 528 -2.46 -13.71 10.93
N VAL A 529 -3.30 -14.41 10.17
CA VAL A 529 -4.76 -14.25 10.23
C VAL A 529 -5.34 -14.83 11.51
N PHE A 530 -4.84 -15.98 11.96
CA PHE A 530 -5.33 -16.70 13.15
C PHE A 530 -4.58 -16.35 14.44
N ASN A 531 -3.66 -15.39 14.43
CA ASN A 531 -3.06 -14.93 15.67
C ASN A 531 -4.08 -14.20 16.56
N THR A 532 -3.82 -14.19 17.87
CA THR A 532 -4.76 -13.65 18.87
C THR A 532 -5.06 -12.16 18.68
N HIS A 533 -4.11 -11.38 18.16
CA HIS A 533 -4.29 -9.94 17.96
C HIS A 533 -5.21 -9.66 16.75
N THR A 534 -4.92 -10.27 15.61
CA THR A 534 -5.69 -10.11 14.36
C THR A 534 -7.14 -10.55 14.56
N VAL A 535 -7.34 -11.74 15.14
CA VAL A 535 -8.69 -12.30 15.39
C VAL A 535 -9.55 -11.39 16.26
N LYS A 536 -8.96 -10.67 17.23
CA LYS A 536 -9.69 -9.80 18.14
C LYS A 536 -10.03 -8.43 17.55
N ASN A 537 -9.24 -7.96 16.59
CA ASN A 537 -9.27 -6.56 16.17
C ASN A 537 -9.71 -6.34 14.72
N MET A 538 -9.70 -7.38 13.87
CA MET A 538 -10.03 -7.27 12.45
C MET A 538 -11.42 -7.85 12.17
N ILE A 539 -12.19 -7.12 11.34
CA ILE A 539 -13.53 -7.52 10.91
C ILE A 539 -13.51 -7.54 9.39
N TYR A 540 -13.86 -8.67 8.82
CA TYR A 540 -13.82 -8.86 7.38
C TYR A 540 -15.23 -8.82 6.80
N GLN A 541 -15.38 -8.18 5.64
CA GLN A 541 -16.42 -8.50 4.68
C GLN A 541 -16.06 -9.81 3.98
N VAL A 542 -17.01 -10.73 3.90
CA VAL A 542 -16.85 -12.01 3.20
C VAL A 542 -17.69 -11.99 1.94
N THR A 543 -17.06 -12.23 0.80
CA THR A 543 -17.71 -12.21 -0.52
C THR A 543 -17.46 -13.50 -1.29
N GLU A 544 -18.39 -13.86 -2.17
CA GLU A 544 -18.11 -14.84 -3.21
C GLU A 544 -16.99 -14.30 -4.12
N LYS A 545 -15.97 -15.13 -4.35
CA LYS A 545 -14.89 -14.81 -5.29
C LYS A 545 -15.21 -15.46 -6.63
N LEU A 546 -15.58 -14.64 -7.61
CA LEU A 546 -15.91 -15.08 -8.96
C LEU A 546 -14.66 -15.54 -9.74
N ASP A 547 -14.84 -16.46 -10.68
CA ASP A 547 -13.83 -16.89 -11.66
C ASP A 547 -14.11 -16.23 -13.02
N GLY A 548 -13.65 -15.00 -13.15
CA GLY A 548 -13.71 -14.27 -14.40
C GLY A 548 -12.34 -13.72 -14.75
N ILE A 549 -12.34 -12.50 -15.29
CA ILE A 549 -11.11 -11.75 -15.51
C ILE A 549 -11.25 -10.35 -14.93
N SER A 550 -10.14 -9.83 -14.42
CA SER A 550 -10.10 -8.50 -13.82
C SER A 550 -10.44 -7.42 -14.85
N MET A 551 -11.40 -6.57 -14.50
CA MET A 551 -11.79 -5.39 -15.27
C MET A 551 -11.81 -4.16 -14.36
N HIS A 552 -11.39 -3.02 -14.91
CA HIS A 552 -11.38 -1.74 -14.22
C HIS A 552 -12.11 -0.71 -15.08
N VAL A 553 -12.98 0.09 -14.45
CA VAL A 553 -13.56 1.28 -15.06
C VAL A 553 -13.18 2.45 -14.19
N TYR A 554 -12.48 3.43 -14.75
CA TYR A 554 -11.95 4.54 -13.97
C TYR A 554 -12.44 5.89 -14.50
N LYS A 555 -12.46 6.89 -13.62
CA LYS A 555 -12.60 8.31 -13.98
C LYS A 555 -11.51 9.14 -13.31
N VAL A 556 -11.01 10.15 -14.01
CA VAL A 556 -10.03 11.13 -13.50
C VAL A 556 -10.47 12.52 -13.92
N SER A 557 -10.59 13.43 -12.96
CA SER A 557 -11.10 14.78 -13.21
C SER A 557 -10.10 15.66 -13.96
N ASN A 558 -10.61 16.51 -14.86
CA ASN A 558 -9.82 17.59 -15.47
C ASN A 558 -9.28 18.59 -14.43
N LYS A 559 -9.86 18.63 -13.22
CA LYS A 559 -9.38 19.42 -12.08
C LYS A 559 -8.21 18.77 -11.34
N SER A 560 -7.67 17.65 -11.84
CA SER A 560 -6.53 16.94 -11.26
C SER A 560 -5.41 16.79 -12.29
N PRO A 561 -4.80 17.91 -12.73
CA PRO A 561 -3.80 17.90 -13.80
C PRO A 561 -2.59 17.02 -13.47
N ASP A 562 -2.18 16.99 -12.20
CA ASP A 562 -1.08 16.13 -11.74
C ASP A 562 -1.37 14.65 -11.96
N LEU A 563 -2.62 14.22 -11.75
CA LEU A 563 -3.01 12.83 -11.96
C LEU A 563 -3.15 12.50 -13.45
N LEU A 564 -3.60 13.45 -14.27
CA LEU A 564 -3.69 13.26 -15.73
C LEU A 564 -2.34 12.94 -16.37
N THR A 565 -1.21 13.30 -15.75
CA THR A 565 0.13 12.92 -16.25
C THR A 565 0.37 11.40 -16.26
N TYR A 566 -0.37 10.65 -15.43
CA TYR A 566 -0.31 9.18 -15.37
C TYR A 566 -1.24 8.49 -16.39
N PHE A 567 -1.93 9.28 -17.21
CA PHE A 567 -2.93 8.83 -18.16
C PHE A 567 -2.58 9.37 -19.55
N PRO A 568 -2.10 8.51 -20.47
CA PRO A 568 -1.70 8.96 -21.80
C PRO A 568 -2.80 9.74 -22.51
N ALA A 569 -2.40 10.84 -23.18
CA ALA A 569 -3.32 11.60 -24.01
C ALA A 569 -3.92 10.68 -25.08
N LEU A 570 -5.26 10.67 -25.16
CA LEU A 570 -5.97 9.89 -26.14
C LEU A 570 -5.64 10.40 -27.54
N LYS A 571 -5.38 9.47 -28.46
CA LYS A 571 -5.21 9.75 -29.88
C LYS A 571 -6.43 9.20 -30.62
N PRO A 572 -6.82 9.79 -31.76
CA PRO A 572 -7.78 9.17 -32.67
C PRO A 572 -7.39 7.72 -32.97
N SER A 573 -8.38 6.89 -33.25
CA SER A 573 -8.14 5.50 -33.66
C SER A 573 -7.28 5.45 -34.93
N ALA A 574 -6.67 4.30 -35.21
CA ALA A 574 -5.79 4.10 -36.37
C ALA A 574 -6.48 4.39 -37.72
N ASP A 575 -7.81 4.32 -37.76
CA ASP A 575 -8.67 4.65 -38.89
C ASP A 575 -9.11 6.13 -38.95
N GLY A 576 -8.61 6.97 -38.03
CA GLY A 576 -8.93 8.40 -37.97
C GLY A 576 -10.25 8.73 -37.27
N ALA A 577 -10.94 7.74 -36.66
CA ALA A 577 -12.16 8.00 -35.91
C ALA A 577 -11.89 8.91 -34.69
N PRO A 578 -12.76 9.90 -34.42
CA PRO A 578 -12.58 10.81 -33.29
C PRO A 578 -12.63 10.06 -31.95
N ILE A 579 -12.02 10.66 -30.93
CA ILE A 579 -12.04 10.11 -29.57
C ILE A 579 -13.51 10.02 -29.10
N PRO A 580 -13.97 8.84 -28.67
CA PRO A 580 -15.32 8.68 -28.16
C PRO A 580 -15.60 9.65 -26.99
N PRO A 581 -16.73 10.38 -27.00
CA PRO A 581 -17.07 11.34 -25.93
C PRO A 581 -17.13 10.70 -24.54
N THR A 582 -17.39 9.40 -24.48
CA THR A 582 -17.36 8.60 -23.25
C THR A 582 -15.97 8.52 -22.64
N MET A 583 -14.90 8.49 -23.45
CA MET A 583 -13.52 8.41 -22.96
C MET A 583 -12.97 9.77 -22.52
N GLN A 584 -13.45 10.86 -23.13
CA GLN A 584 -13.04 12.22 -22.83
C GLN A 584 -14.27 13.11 -22.64
N THR A 585 -14.67 13.29 -21.38
CA THR A 585 -15.82 14.11 -21.01
C THR A 585 -15.38 15.54 -20.66
N PRO A 586 -16.30 16.52 -20.62
CA PRO A 586 -16.01 17.85 -20.07
C PRO A 586 -15.53 17.80 -18.60
N ARG A 587 -15.90 16.75 -17.86
CA ARG A 587 -15.55 16.57 -16.43
C ARG A 587 -14.17 15.93 -16.23
N GLY A 588 -13.68 15.17 -17.20
CA GLY A 588 -12.50 14.32 -17.02
C GLY A 588 -12.34 13.22 -18.06
N ARG A 589 -11.29 12.42 -17.88
CA ARG A 589 -11.03 11.19 -18.63
C ARG A 589 -11.78 10.02 -17.98
N VAL A 590 -12.30 9.13 -18.80
CA VAL A 590 -12.85 7.82 -18.39
C VAL A 590 -12.17 6.75 -19.23
N GLY A 591 -11.86 5.61 -18.62
CA GLY A 591 -11.29 4.50 -19.36
C GLY A 591 -11.67 3.15 -18.79
N VAL A 592 -11.52 2.15 -19.65
CA VAL A 592 -11.78 0.75 -19.36
C VAL A 592 -10.49 -0.02 -19.55
N CYS A 593 -10.14 -0.84 -18.56
CA CYS A 593 -8.89 -1.56 -18.52
C CYS A 593 -9.12 -3.02 -18.10
N ASN A 594 -8.20 -3.89 -18.48
CA ASN A 594 -8.01 -5.15 -17.78
C ASN A 594 -6.89 -5.02 -16.74
N ARG A 595 -6.40 -6.14 -16.21
CA ARG A 595 -5.30 -6.17 -15.24
C ARG A 595 -4.02 -5.45 -15.71
N ASP A 596 -3.76 -5.40 -17.01
CA ASP A 596 -2.45 -5.05 -17.56
C ASP A 596 -2.49 -3.92 -18.60
N HIS A 597 -3.62 -3.66 -19.24
CA HIS A 597 -3.75 -2.76 -20.37
C HIS A 597 -5.01 -1.89 -20.27
N GLU A 598 -4.90 -0.67 -20.79
CA GLU A 598 -6.03 0.22 -21.07
C GLU A 598 -6.47 0.08 -22.53
N PHE A 599 -7.78 0.14 -22.77
CA PHE A 599 -8.38 -0.01 -24.09
C PHE A 599 -9.04 1.27 -24.61
N PHE A 600 -8.84 1.52 -25.90
CA PHE A 600 -9.63 2.41 -26.73
C PHE A 600 -11.00 1.78 -26.99
N ASP A 601 -12.03 2.61 -26.97
CA ASP A 601 -13.38 2.20 -27.36
C ASP A 601 -13.50 2.20 -28.89
N ASP A 602 -13.09 1.08 -29.49
CA ASP A 602 -13.25 0.80 -30.93
C ASP A 602 -14.58 0.10 -31.26
N GLY A 603 -15.44 -0.09 -30.26
CA GLY A 603 -16.71 -0.81 -30.36
C GLY A 603 -16.60 -2.32 -30.59
N LYS A 604 -15.40 -2.92 -30.48
CA LYS A 604 -15.16 -4.33 -30.82
C LYS A 604 -14.73 -5.19 -29.63
N ASN A 605 -14.23 -4.58 -28.54
CA ASN A 605 -13.78 -5.33 -27.38
C ASN A 605 -14.86 -5.51 -26.32
N ILE A 606 -14.84 -6.71 -25.72
CA ILE A 606 -15.80 -7.18 -24.71
C ILE A 606 -15.84 -6.34 -23.43
N TYR A 607 -14.73 -5.68 -23.08
CA TYR A 607 -14.66 -4.85 -21.88
C TYR A 607 -15.50 -3.58 -22.05
N TRP A 608 -15.37 -2.88 -23.18
CA TRP A 608 -16.21 -1.73 -23.50
C TRP A 608 -17.66 -2.13 -23.79
N GLU A 609 -17.90 -3.25 -24.49
CA GLU A 609 -19.25 -3.81 -24.67
C GLU A 609 -19.95 -4.00 -23.31
N THR A 610 -19.26 -4.61 -22.33
CA THR A 610 -19.82 -4.88 -21.00
C THR A 610 -19.94 -3.62 -20.15
N ALA A 611 -18.99 -2.69 -20.24
CA ALA A 611 -19.08 -1.39 -19.56
C ALA A 611 -20.31 -0.59 -20.04
N LYS A 612 -20.58 -0.59 -21.35
CA LYS A 612 -21.78 0.04 -21.92
C LYS A 612 -23.05 -0.68 -21.47
N ALA A 613 -23.09 -2.02 -21.57
CA ALA A 613 -24.27 -2.81 -21.22
C ALA A 613 -24.67 -2.71 -19.73
N SER A 614 -23.69 -2.53 -18.83
CA SER A 614 -23.93 -2.36 -17.39
C SER A 614 -24.38 -0.94 -16.98
N GLY A 615 -24.24 0.04 -17.88
CA GLY A 615 -24.47 1.46 -17.57
C GLY A 615 -23.42 2.06 -16.62
N ILE A 616 -22.31 1.34 -16.34
CA ILE A 616 -21.31 1.78 -15.36
C ILE A 616 -20.59 3.07 -15.78
N LEU A 617 -20.51 3.33 -17.09
CA LEU A 617 -19.89 4.54 -17.65
C LEU A 617 -20.64 5.82 -17.26
N ASP A 618 -21.96 5.75 -17.06
CA ASP A 618 -22.75 6.88 -16.58
C ASP A 618 -22.75 6.91 -15.04
N LYS A 619 -23.01 5.75 -14.41
CA LYS A 619 -23.09 5.60 -12.95
C LYS A 619 -21.80 6.00 -12.23
N ILE A 620 -20.62 5.80 -12.84
CA ILE A 620 -19.34 6.21 -12.25
C ILE A 620 -19.29 7.71 -11.94
N HIS A 621 -20.03 8.55 -12.68
CA HIS A 621 -20.05 9.99 -12.45
C HIS A 621 -20.88 10.40 -11.23
N GLU A 622 -21.78 9.54 -10.75
CA GLU A 622 -22.61 9.77 -9.55
C GLU A 622 -21.88 9.42 -8.24
N ILE A 623 -20.78 8.69 -8.33
CA ILE A 623 -19.92 8.38 -7.17
C ILE A 623 -19.23 9.66 -6.68
N PRO A 624 -19.33 10.03 -5.38
CA PRO A 624 -18.90 11.32 -4.82
C PRO A 624 -17.37 11.42 -4.61
N TYR A 625 -16.61 10.80 -5.49
CA TYR A 625 -15.14 10.83 -5.52
C TYR A 625 -14.72 11.25 -6.93
N ARG A 626 -13.68 12.08 -7.03
CA ARG A 626 -13.27 12.68 -8.32
C ARG A 626 -12.38 11.75 -9.15
N ASN A 627 -11.46 11.02 -8.51
CA ASN A 627 -10.44 10.22 -9.16
C ASN A 627 -10.49 8.79 -8.60
N ILE A 628 -11.18 7.90 -9.31
CA ILE A 628 -11.42 6.53 -8.82
C ILE A 628 -11.27 5.50 -9.92
N ALA A 629 -10.90 4.28 -9.55
CA ALA A 629 -11.05 3.09 -10.38
C ALA A 629 -12.00 2.11 -9.69
N ILE A 630 -13.15 1.86 -10.32
CA ILE A 630 -14.05 0.78 -9.95
C ILE A 630 -13.41 -0.53 -10.43
N GLN A 631 -13.23 -1.48 -9.53
CA GLN A 631 -12.61 -2.76 -9.81
C GLN A 631 -13.60 -3.89 -9.60
N GLY A 632 -13.65 -4.79 -10.57
CA GLY A 632 -14.58 -5.89 -10.57
C GLY A 632 -14.09 -7.05 -11.42
N GLU A 633 -14.87 -8.11 -11.39
CA GLU A 633 -14.68 -9.27 -12.24
C GLU A 633 -15.61 -9.17 -13.44
N LEU A 634 -15.06 -9.32 -14.64
CA LEU A 634 -15.83 -9.53 -15.86
C LEU A 634 -16.06 -11.04 -16.01
N VAL A 635 -17.33 -11.47 -16.00
CA VAL A 635 -17.76 -12.87 -16.13
C VAL A 635 -18.65 -13.05 -17.37
N GLY A 636 -18.71 -14.24 -17.97
CA GLY A 636 -19.54 -14.49 -19.15
C GLY A 636 -19.26 -15.79 -19.91
N SER A 637 -20.05 -16.04 -20.98
CA SER A 637 -20.11 -17.34 -21.67
C SER A 637 -18.83 -17.79 -22.39
N HIS A 638 -17.86 -16.89 -22.60
CA HIS A 638 -16.55 -17.20 -23.22
C HIS A 638 -15.38 -16.76 -22.35
N ILE A 639 -15.63 -16.58 -21.05
CA ILE A 639 -14.64 -16.15 -20.07
C ILE A 639 -14.34 -17.33 -19.16
N GLN A 640 -13.05 -17.64 -18.97
CA GLN A 640 -12.58 -18.76 -18.12
C GLN A 640 -13.22 -20.12 -18.44
N GLY A 641 -13.62 -20.37 -19.69
CA GLY A 641 -14.32 -21.60 -20.05
C GLY A 641 -15.75 -21.69 -19.50
N ASN A 642 -16.37 -20.55 -19.17
CA ASN A 642 -17.73 -20.42 -18.67
C ASN A 642 -18.02 -21.23 -17.40
N THR A 643 -17.10 -21.24 -16.44
CA THR A 643 -17.29 -21.92 -15.15
C THR A 643 -18.53 -21.42 -14.40
N MET A 644 -18.90 -20.15 -14.61
CA MET A 644 -20.08 -19.50 -14.04
C MET A 644 -21.40 -19.87 -14.74
N GLN A 645 -21.37 -20.66 -15.84
CA GLN A 645 -22.55 -21.08 -16.61
C GLN A 645 -23.42 -19.90 -17.09
N CYS A 646 -22.79 -18.80 -17.46
CA CYS A 646 -23.45 -17.64 -18.04
C CYS A 646 -24.13 -18.03 -19.37
N PRO A 647 -25.33 -17.49 -19.68
CA PRO A 647 -25.98 -17.71 -20.97
C PRO A 647 -25.11 -17.24 -22.13
N GLU A 648 -25.23 -17.91 -23.27
CA GLU A 648 -24.46 -17.60 -24.48
C GLU A 648 -24.53 -16.10 -24.86
N GLY A 649 -23.37 -15.50 -25.10
CA GLY A 649 -23.19 -14.09 -25.43
C GLY A 649 -23.40 -13.11 -24.27
N LYS A 650 -23.74 -13.57 -23.06
CA LYS A 650 -23.96 -12.69 -21.90
C LYS A 650 -22.68 -12.51 -21.09
N HIS A 651 -22.42 -11.25 -20.75
CA HIS A 651 -21.29 -10.81 -19.95
C HIS A 651 -21.77 -9.82 -18.90
N GLU A 652 -21.17 -9.86 -17.72
CA GLU A 652 -21.51 -8.99 -16.59
C GLU A 652 -20.22 -8.50 -15.92
N PHE A 653 -20.20 -7.22 -15.57
CA PHE A 653 -19.14 -6.63 -14.76
C PHE A 653 -19.61 -6.53 -13.31
N VAL A 654 -18.97 -7.30 -12.42
CA VAL A 654 -19.39 -7.43 -11.02
C VAL A 654 -18.32 -6.84 -10.10
N VAL A 655 -18.65 -5.75 -9.42
CA VAL A 655 -17.72 -4.94 -8.62
C VAL A 655 -17.36 -5.64 -7.30
N PHE A 656 -16.08 -5.60 -6.92
CA PHE A 656 -15.58 -6.05 -5.61
C PHE A 656 -14.85 -4.95 -4.82
N GLY A 657 -14.56 -3.79 -5.42
CA GLY A 657 -13.82 -2.73 -4.76
C GLY A 657 -13.75 -1.45 -5.59
N ILE A 658 -13.47 -0.34 -4.91
CA ILE A 658 -13.24 0.96 -5.55
C ILE A 658 -11.93 1.51 -4.99
N TRP A 659 -10.98 1.78 -5.88
CA TRP A 659 -9.70 2.39 -5.56
C TRP A 659 -9.80 3.91 -5.68
N ASP A 660 -9.52 4.63 -4.60
CA ASP A 660 -9.40 6.08 -4.58
C ASP A 660 -7.95 6.47 -4.91
N MET A 661 -7.78 7.11 -6.07
CA MET A 661 -6.45 7.50 -6.55
C MET A 661 -5.88 8.71 -5.80
N ASP A 662 -6.73 9.55 -5.20
CA ASP A 662 -6.30 10.68 -4.39
C ASP A 662 -5.76 10.20 -3.04
N ALA A 663 -6.50 9.30 -2.39
CA ALA A 663 -6.11 8.70 -1.12
C ALA A 663 -5.01 7.63 -1.28
N ARG A 664 -4.87 7.06 -2.48
CA ARG A 664 -4.08 5.86 -2.76
C ARG A 664 -4.46 4.72 -1.83
N ASP A 665 -5.76 4.51 -1.68
CA ASP A 665 -6.32 3.45 -0.84
C ASP A 665 -7.65 2.95 -1.42
N TYR A 666 -8.06 1.76 -1.00
CA TYR A 666 -9.39 1.26 -1.30
C TYR A 666 -10.43 1.94 -0.40
N LEU A 667 -11.60 2.24 -0.97
CA LEU A 667 -12.75 2.63 -0.16
C LEU A 667 -13.16 1.48 0.78
N ALA A 668 -13.66 1.84 1.96
CA ALA A 668 -14.16 0.86 2.92
C ALA A 668 -15.24 -0.04 2.29
N THR A 669 -15.12 -1.35 2.51
CA THR A 669 -15.99 -2.40 1.92
C THR A 669 -17.49 -2.11 2.07
N LYS A 670 -17.92 -1.68 3.26
CA LYS A 670 -19.33 -1.26 3.52
C LYS A 670 -19.77 -0.08 2.67
N SER A 671 -18.88 0.90 2.46
CA SER A 671 -19.18 2.07 1.63
C SER A 671 -19.31 1.66 0.16
N VAL A 672 -18.46 0.75 -0.32
CA VAL A 672 -18.56 0.20 -1.67
C VAL A 672 -19.87 -0.56 -1.87
N GLU A 673 -20.23 -1.45 -0.95
CA GLU A 673 -21.51 -2.19 -1.00
C GLU A 673 -22.71 -1.22 -1.06
N LEU A 674 -22.72 -0.20 -0.19
CA LEU A 674 -23.79 0.79 -0.15
C LEU A 674 -23.85 1.64 -1.43
N LEU A 675 -22.71 2.08 -1.95
CA LEU A 675 -22.63 2.82 -3.22
C LEU A 675 -23.17 1.98 -4.38
N CYS A 676 -22.70 0.73 -4.49
CA CYS A 676 -23.17 -0.17 -5.52
C CYS A 676 -24.68 -0.42 -5.43
N LYS A 677 -25.21 -0.64 -4.23
CA LYS A 677 -26.65 -0.79 -4.01
C LYS A 677 -27.44 0.47 -4.37
N THR A 678 -26.93 1.64 -4.02
CA THR A 678 -27.63 2.92 -4.25
C THR A 678 -27.66 3.29 -5.72
N LEU A 679 -26.59 3.00 -6.45
CA LEU A 679 -26.43 3.32 -7.87
C LEU A 679 -26.82 2.16 -8.80
N ASP A 680 -27.40 1.08 -8.26
CA ASP A 680 -27.76 -0.13 -9.00
C ASP A 680 -26.58 -0.71 -9.81
N ILE A 681 -25.39 -0.75 -9.21
CA ILE A 681 -24.19 -1.36 -9.79
C ILE A 681 -24.09 -2.80 -9.26
N ALA A 682 -23.90 -3.76 -10.17
CA ALA A 682 -23.68 -5.15 -9.79
C ALA A 682 -22.46 -5.28 -8.88
N HIS A 683 -22.65 -5.89 -7.71
CA HIS A 683 -21.61 -6.12 -6.70
C HIS A 683 -21.50 -7.61 -6.40
N VAL A 684 -20.31 -8.07 -6.03
CA VAL A 684 -20.09 -9.46 -5.63
C VAL A 684 -21.01 -9.84 -4.45
N PRO A 685 -21.57 -11.05 -4.42
CA PRO A 685 -22.43 -11.48 -3.33
C PRO A 685 -21.71 -11.38 -1.97
N VAL A 686 -22.31 -10.66 -1.02
CA VAL A 686 -21.79 -10.50 0.34
C VAL A 686 -22.42 -11.56 1.23
N LEU A 687 -21.60 -12.45 1.79
CA LEU A 687 -22.03 -13.52 2.69
C LEU A 687 -22.09 -13.07 4.15
N GLY A 688 -21.43 -11.95 4.47
CA GLY A 688 -21.59 -11.26 5.74
C GLY A 688 -20.33 -10.58 6.25
N TYR A 689 -20.40 -10.16 7.50
CA TYR A 689 -19.33 -9.46 8.20
C TYR A 689 -18.97 -10.17 9.50
N GLY A 690 -17.70 -10.14 9.87
CA GLY A 690 -17.24 -10.62 11.18
C GLY A 690 -15.75 -10.94 11.22
N PRO A 691 -15.24 -11.35 12.40
CA PRO A 691 -13.89 -11.89 12.48
C PRO A 691 -13.80 -13.20 11.70
N VAL A 692 -12.60 -13.55 11.22
CA VAL A 692 -12.36 -14.80 10.47
C VAL A 692 -12.82 -16.05 11.25
N THR A 693 -12.72 -16.02 12.58
CA THR A 693 -13.12 -17.11 13.49
C THR A 693 -14.61 -17.39 13.53
N LYS A 694 -15.43 -16.49 12.99
CA LYS A 694 -16.85 -16.75 12.73
C LYS A 694 -17.05 -17.86 11.68
N TYR A 695 -16.09 -18.02 10.76
CA TYR A 695 -16.18 -18.90 9.59
C TYR A 695 -15.28 -20.14 9.71
N GLY A 696 -14.18 -20.05 10.45
CA GLY A 696 -13.32 -21.19 10.78
C GLY A 696 -12.22 -20.77 11.76
N LYS A 697 -11.76 -21.66 12.64
CA LYS A 697 -10.74 -21.36 13.66
C LYS A 697 -9.32 -21.68 13.23
N SER A 698 -9.16 -22.36 12.09
CA SER A 698 -7.88 -22.68 11.47
C SER A 698 -7.99 -22.53 9.95
N VAL A 699 -6.84 -22.64 9.26
CA VAL A 699 -6.79 -22.65 7.79
C VAL A 699 -7.64 -23.81 7.24
N GLU A 700 -7.54 -24.99 7.83
CA GLU A 700 -8.28 -26.18 7.43
C GLU A 700 -9.79 -26.01 7.61
N GLU A 701 -10.23 -25.47 8.74
CA GLU A 701 -11.66 -25.21 8.98
C GLU A 701 -12.20 -24.15 8.00
N LEU A 702 -11.43 -23.12 7.67
CA LEU A 702 -11.86 -22.09 6.74
C LEU A 702 -11.95 -22.61 5.29
N LEU A 703 -11.02 -23.47 4.87
CA LEU A 703 -11.08 -24.16 3.58
C LEU A 703 -12.28 -25.11 3.52
N ALA A 704 -12.52 -25.87 4.58
CA ALA A 704 -13.69 -26.74 4.67
C ALA A 704 -15.01 -25.95 4.66
N TYR A 705 -15.05 -24.77 5.30
CA TYR A 705 -16.20 -23.87 5.24
C TYR A 705 -16.45 -23.41 3.80
N ALA A 706 -15.41 -22.99 3.08
CA ALA A 706 -15.53 -22.59 1.69
C ALA A 706 -16.07 -23.75 0.83
N ASP A 707 -15.46 -24.94 0.91
CA ASP A 707 -15.88 -26.13 0.14
C ASP A 707 -17.32 -26.60 0.46
N ALA A 708 -17.76 -26.43 1.71
CA ALA A 708 -19.10 -26.81 2.15
C ALA A 708 -20.20 -25.88 1.60
N LEU A 709 -19.85 -24.69 1.10
CA LEU A 709 -20.81 -23.83 0.43
C LEU A 709 -21.29 -24.49 -0.86
N GLY A 710 -22.60 -24.49 -1.05
CA GLY A 710 -23.22 -24.86 -2.32
C GLY A 710 -22.78 -23.92 -3.45
N PRO A 711 -23.25 -24.17 -4.69
CA PRO A 711 -23.01 -23.23 -5.77
C PRO A 711 -23.56 -21.85 -5.37
N GLY A 712 -22.71 -20.83 -5.44
CA GLY A 712 -23.05 -19.44 -5.17
C GLY A 712 -24.03 -18.86 -6.21
N LYS A 713 -24.29 -17.55 -6.14
CA LYS A 713 -25.22 -16.88 -7.08
C LYS A 713 -24.88 -17.16 -8.55
N PHE A 714 -23.60 -17.30 -8.84
CA PHE A 714 -23.08 -17.53 -10.19
C PHE A 714 -22.62 -18.98 -10.43
N GLY A 715 -23.11 -19.95 -9.64
CA GLY A 715 -22.90 -21.37 -9.90
C GLY A 715 -21.58 -21.96 -9.40
N GLU A 716 -20.62 -21.14 -8.97
CA GLU A 716 -19.34 -21.63 -8.45
C GLU A 716 -19.40 -22.06 -7.00
N LYS A 717 -18.68 -23.14 -6.68
CA LYS A 717 -18.52 -23.65 -5.32
C LYS A 717 -17.21 -23.14 -4.72
N GLY A 718 -17.28 -22.72 -3.45
CA GLY A 718 -16.13 -22.68 -2.55
C GLY A 718 -14.97 -21.73 -2.83
N ASN A 719 -15.17 -20.70 -3.66
CA ASN A 719 -14.23 -19.59 -3.79
C ASN A 719 -14.72 -18.38 -3.01
N LEU A 720 -13.98 -17.97 -1.98
CA LEU A 720 -14.35 -16.86 -1.11
C LEU A 720 -13.21 -15.85 -0.97
N LEU A 721 -13.58 -14.60 -0.71
CA LEU A 721 -12.67 -13.51 -0.42
C LEU A 721 -13.04 -12.85 0.92
N TRP A 722 -12.02 -12.55 1.73
CA TRP A 722 -12.16 -11.81 2.99
C TRP A 722 -11.40 -10.49 2.86
N GLN A 723 -12.11 -9.37 2.98
CA GLN A 723 -11.54 -8.02 2.92
C GLN A 723 -11.82 -7.30 4.25
N ASN A 724 -10.76 -6.82 4.90
CA ASN A 724 -10.87 -6.09 6.17
C ASN A 724 -11.38 -4.66 5.96
#